data_AF-A0A840J1A7-F1
#
_entry.id   AF-A0A840J1A7-F1
#
_cell.length_a   1.000
_cell.length_b   1.000
_cell.length_c   1.000
_cell.angle_alpha   90.00
_cell.angle_beta   90.00
_cell.angle_gamma   90.00
#
_symmetry.space_group_name_H-M   'P 1'
#
loop_
_entity.id
_entity.type
_entity.pdbx_description
1 polymer ?
#
loop_
_entity_poly.entity_id
_entity_poly.type
_entity_poly.pdbx_seq_one_letter_code
_entity_poly.pdbx_strand_id
1 'polypeptide(L)'
;MEAAEAMDKVGKWLQAVHGPTVAGPGGLRVDHARVLRVPEGWSIPYNTVAFLDDGRPDKELFPPPAVLVREPDGELRQAHPNPGGLSTPVAYPGQESWREVVDPEYVKAGFGELGVPLPAVAGWVKVDNDGQQTGDERENPQYRAGPIRRGYPKPENTLETLLAFASVGWLSREQLLIGLLRCEVFVPLDVTTGSTDRFYFSEERNELRVFSSTRHLPAREHAWWHVDLATLAEFEHPPNLVINGGPATFEDVTGAELADVAQRFPRGEPRVDRHGRCPEAERELETLAADTAERMGLTAPVELPTTGAERARRHGFELTAEECRKTVIGQSWLRRLEHPEPPRSKPNDLSANGLAPSWDNDGRVVPRLDTFGKYPLPELENFRYGWQRVAGAYAGFALGEALGTAVDRLRLDEIVARFGPDGVTGPPVAFDQPGRIGSLTQRLLFYTEAVIRSPHREQPESREVEKLFPGVVRGALLRWLHTQGAPLENTDGWLVKVPELHVRRGADDAELNAYHALVTRAPQASPMSGPAALVGALPAVLTAAGPGTGFSGGIGQVVRDLVAVTHRQEDDLAAAGYLAWLFEHALTKDSFSYPVWNLSREVLDEHPQSGPEWDAVRAMVEEAVPFFGEHGLPDLRMPELIGDGHTTLSVLGRAFAALSGFENYPEQALLRGVNHSGRSALTGALTGALLGARVGIAGLPAPWIDQLELRHLIEQLATDALWHFDRRSALQQLGATWSQRYPRH
;
A
#
# COMPACT_ATOMS: atom_id res chain seq x y z
N MET A 1 -14.73 -24.88 31.76
CA MET A 1 -16.13 -25.30 31.99
C MET A 1 -16.29 -26.70 31.45
N GLU A 2 -16.87 -27.60 32.22
CA GLU A 2 -17.13 -28.97 31.76
C GLU A 2 -18.32 -29.00 30.78
N ALA A 3 -18.33 -29.96 29.84
CA ALA A 3 -19.44 -30.11 28.89
C ALA A 3 -20.80 -30.24 29.59
N ALA A 4 -20.85 -30.91 30.74
CA ALA A 4 -22.06 -31.06 31.55
C ALA A 4 -22.66 -29.73 32.01
N GLU A 5 -21.81 -28.77 32.40
CA GLU A 5 -22.24 -27.44 32.84
C GLU A 5 -22.75 -26.61 31.66
N ALA A 6 -22.07 -26.69 30.49
CA ALA A 6 -22.51 -26.03 29.27
C ALA A 6 -23.89 -26.55 28.80
N MET A 7 -24.09 -27.86 28.83
CA MET A 7 -25.38 -28.48 28.49
C MET A 7 -26.51 -28.04 29.43
N ASP A 8 -26.24 -27.93 30.74
CA ASP A 8 -27.23 -27.45 31.72
C ASP A 8 -27.64 -25.99 31.48
N LYS A 9 -26.68 -25.11 31.13
CA LYS A 9 -26.98 -23.72 30.76
C LYS A 9 -27.90 -23.63 29.54
N VAL A 10 -27.60 -24.39 28.49
CA VAL A 10 -28.44 -24.42 27.27
C VAL A 10 -29.81 -25.02 27.56
N GLY A 11 -29.89 -26.07 28.38
CA GLY A 11 -31.15 -26.67 28.83
C GLY A 11 -32.04 -25.67 29.57
N LYS A 12 -31.47 -24.87 30.48
CA LYS A 12 -32.19 -23.79 31.19
C LYS A 12 -32.68 -22.70 30.25
N TRP A 13 -31.86 -22.31 29.27
CA TRP A 13 -32.27 -21.33 28.26
C TRP A 13 -33.43 -21.86 27.39
N LEU A 14 -33.36 -23.10 26.90
CA LEU A 14 -34.46 -23.72 26.15
C LEU A 14 -35.78 -23.71 26.92
N GLN A 15 -35.74 -24.01 28.23
CA GLN A 15 -36.91 -23.94 29.11
C GLN A 15 -37.44 -22.51 29.29
N ALA A 16 -36.54 -21.52 29.39
CA ALA A 16 -36.91 -20.12 29.55
C ALA A 16 -37.56 -19.54 28.28
N VAL A 17 -37.05 -19.90 27.10
CA VAL A 17 -37.54 -19.38 25.82
C VAL A 17 -38.80 -20.08 25.34
N HIS A 18 -38.88 -21.41 25.50
CA HIS A 18 -39.97 -22.22 24.91
C HIS A 18 -40.98 -22.76 25.94
N GLY A 19 -40.73 -22.58 27.23
CA GLY A 19 -41.63 -22.96 28.32
C GLY A 19 -41.42 -24.39 28.85
N PRO A 20 -41.97 -24.71 30.04
CA PRO A 20 -41.72 -25.96 30.75
C PRO A 20 -42.35 -27.21 30.09
N THR A 21 -43.37 -27.04 29.24
CA THR A 21 -44.02 -28.12 28.49
C THR A 21 -43.13 -28.77 27.43
N VAL A 22 -42.01 -28.13 27.10
CA VAL A 22 -41.00 -28.62 26.15
C VAL A 22 -40.09 -29.70 26.78
N ALA A 23 -40.20 -29.97 28.08
CA ALA A 23 -39.47 -31.02 28.79
C ALA A 23 -40.13 -32.43 28.74
N GLY A 24 -41.28 -32.58 28.06
CA GLY A 24 -41.96 -33.87 27.90
C GLY A 24 -41.30 -34.81 26.87
N PRO A 25 -41.74 -36.08 26.74
CA PRO A 25 -41.27 -36.99 25.71
C PRO A 25 -41.63 -36.44 24.31
N GLY A 26 -40.71 -35.70 23.68
CA GLY A 26 -40.90 -35.11 22.34
C GLY A 26 -40.57 -33.62 22.19
N GLY A 27 -40.23 -32.87 23.25
CA GLY A 27 -39.85 -31.46 23.12
C GLY A 27 -38.36 -31.20 22.85
N LEU A 28 -37.99 -29.92 22.68
CA LEU A 28 -36.61 -29.44 22.51
C LEU A 28 -35.77 -29.78 23.74
N ARG A 29 -34.65 -30.44 23.50
CA ARG A 29 -33.65 -30.86 24.49
C ARG A 29 -32.28 -30.89 23.82
N VAL A 30 -31.25 -30.74 24.64
CA VAL A 30 -29.87 -30.87 24.21
C VAL A 30 -29.63 -32.25 23.60
N ASP A 31 -28.98 -32.29 22.44
CA ASP A 31 -28.47 -33.52 21.84
C ASP A 31 -27.08 -33.82 22.40
N HIS A 32 -27.07 -34.56 23.50
CA HIS A 32 -25.86 -34.95 24.21
C HIS A 32 -24.84 -35.70 23.32
N ALA A 33 -25.29 -36.39 22.27
CA ALA A 33 -24.42 -37.21 21.42
C ALA A 33 -23.63 -36.38 20.40
N ARG A 34 -24.08 -35.15 20.11
CA ARG A 34 -23.48 -34.25 19.11
C ARG A 34 -22.82 -33.02 19.72
N VAL A 35 -22.62 -32.99 21.04
CA VAL A 35 -21.89 -31.91 21.71
C VAL A 35 -20.43 -31.91 21.27
N LEU A 36 -19.95 -30.76 20.81
CA LEU A 36 -18.60 -30.60 20.28
C LEU A 36 -17.87 -29.48 21.02
N ARG A 37 -16.58 -29.72 21.27
CA ARG A 37 -15.66 -28.66 21.66
C ARG A 37 -15.30 -27.85 20.41
N VAL A 38 -15.51 -26.54 20.46
CA VAL A 38 -15.19 -25.60 19.37
C VAL A 38 -14.29 -24.49 19.90
N PRO A 39 -13.58 -23.73 19.05
CA PRO A 39 -12.62 -22.73 19.54
C PRO A 39 -13.25 -21.66 20.45
N GLU A 40 -14.47 -21.20 20.12
CA GLU A 40 -15.22 -20.26 20.97
C GLU A 40 -15.71 -20.86 22.32
N GLY A 41 -15.78 -22.19 22.45
CA GLY A 41 -16.25 -22.86 23.66
C GLY A 41 -16.93 -24.21 23.40
N TRP A 42 -18.18 -24.37 23.83
CA TRP A 42 -18.95 -25.61 23.62
C TRP A 42 -20.09 -25.39 22.64
N SER A 43 -20.11 -26.14 21.53
CA SER A 43 -21.26 -26.20 20.63
C SER A 43 -22.24 -27.26 21.12
N ILE A 44 -23.45 -26.82 21.46
CA ILE A 44 -24.51 -27.64 22.04
C ILE A 44 -25.69 -27.69 21.05
N PRO A 45 -25.75 -28.71 20.17
CA PRO A 45 -26.91 -28.94 19.33
C PRO A 45 -28.12 -29.30 20.19
N TYR A 46 -29.31 -28.97 19.71
CA TYR A 46 -30.56 -29.43 20.32
C TYR A 46 -31.46 -30.06 19.27
N ASN A 47 -32.25 -31.06 19.70
CA ASN A 47 -33.05 -31.85 18.78
C ASN A 47 -34.21 -31.03 18.19
N THR A 48 -34.39 -31.10 16.86
CA THR A 48 -35.53 -30.51 16.16
C THR A 48 -36.54 -31.57 15.75
N VAL A 49 -36.09 -32.82 15.58
CA VAL A 49 -36.87 -33.86 14.91
C VAL A 49 -38.24 -34.09 15.54
N ALA A 50 -38.34 -34.11 16.87
CA ALA A 50 -39.61 -34.37 17.55
C ALA A 50 -40.53 -33.14 17.70
N PHE A 51 -39.99 -31.93 17.54
CA PHE A 51 -40.68 -30.67 17.86
C PHE A 51 -40.92 -29.77 16.63
N LEU A 52 -39.90 -29.56 15.80
CA LEU A 52 -40.00 -28.80 14.54
C LEU A 52 -40.32 -29.70 13.33
N ASP A 53 -39.93 -30.99 13.39
CA ASP A 53 -40.00 -31.87 12.21
C ASP A 53 -41.02 -33.03 12.34
N ASP A 54 -41.96 -32.95 13.30
CA ASP A 54 -43.05 -33.93 13.54
C ASP A 54 -42.61 -35.39 13.72
N GLY A 55 -41.41 -35.62 14.25
CA GLY A 55 -40.82 -36.95 14.43
C GLY A 55 -40.27 -37.59 13.15
N ARG A 56 -40.12 -36.82 12.06
CA ARG A 56 -39.66 -37.33 10.76
C ARG A 56 -38.18 -37.04 10.50
N PRO A 57 -37.31 -38.08 10.42
CA PRO A 57 -35.88 -37.91 10.15
C PRO A 57 -35.58 -37.28 8.78
N ASP A 58 -36.46 -37.48 7.79
CA ASP A 58 -36.36 -36.90 6.45
C ASP A 58 -36.58 -35.38 6.41
N LYS A 59 -37.00 -34.79 7.54
CA LYS A 59 -37.23 -33.36 7.71
C LYS A 59 -36.23 -32.68 8.65
N GLU A 60 -35.25 -33.42 9.14
CA GLU A 60 -34.23 -32.89 10.05
C GLU A 60 -33.51 -31.69 9.41
N LEU A 61 -33.48 -30.56 10.12
CA LEU A 61 -32.68 -29.40 9.73
C LEU A 61 -31.20 -29.79 9.73
N PHE A 62 -30.53 -29.57 8.59
CA PHE A 62 -29.10 -29.83 8.45
C PHE A 62 -28.34 -28.55 8.04
N PRO A 63 -27.34 -28.10 8.83
CA PRO A 63 -26.95 -28.64 10.13
C PRO A 63 -28.02 -28.41 11.22
N PRO A 64 -28.04 -29.23 12.29
CA PRO A 64 -28.96 -29.03 13.41
C PRO A 64 -28.68 -27.68 14.09
N PRO A 65 -29.70 -26.99 14.60
CA PRO A 65 -29.48 -25.75 15.34
C PRO A 65 -28.69 -26.03 16.62
N ALA A 66 -27.77 -25.11 16.93
CA ALA A 66 -26.89 -25.21 18.08
C ALA A 66 -26.76 -23.88 18.81
N VAL A 67 -26.59 -23.97 20.12
CA VAL A 67 -26.20 -22.84 20.97
C VAL A 67 -24.75 -23.06 21.38
N LEU A 68 -23.94 -22.02 21.24
CA LEU A 68 -22.59 -21.97 21.76
C LEU A 68 -22.62 -21.48 23.20
N VAL A 69 -21.82 -22.12 24.05
CA VAL A 69 -21.50 -21.63 25.39
C VAL A 69 -20.07 -21.14 25.34
N ARG A 70 -19.89 -19.81 25.27
CA ARG A 70 -18.59 -19.16 25.13
C ARG A 70 -17.74 -19.40 26.37
N GLU A 71 -16.44 -19.56 26.20
CA GLU A 71 -15.50 -19.60 27.34
C GLU A 71 -14.60 -18.37 27.43
N PRO A 72 -14.19 -17.95 28.65
CA PRO A 72 -14.50 -18.56 29.95
C PRO A 72 -15.80 -18.06 30.60
N ASP A 73 -16.46 -17.05 30.04
CA ASP A 73 -17.59 -16.35 30.66
C ASP A 73 -18.91 -17.14 30.70
N GLY A 74 -19.07 -18.11 29.80
CA GLY A 74 -20.25 -18.93 29.69
C GLY A 74 -21.46 -18.21 29.13
N GLU A 75 -21.23 -17.17 28.33
CA GLU A 75 -22.28 -16.50 27.58
C GLU A 75 -22.92 -17.47 26.57
N LEU A 76 -24.24 -17.45 26.50
CA LEU A 76 -25.00 -18.24 25.52
C LEU A 76 -25.12 -17.46 24.22
N ARG A 77 -24.71 -18.08 23.12
CA ARG A 77 -24.69 -17.47 21.79
C ARG A 77 -25.33 -18.38 20.76
N GLN A 78 -26.17 -17.84 19.91
CA GLN A 78 -26.70 -18.54 18.75
C GLN A 78 -25.54 -18.82 17.78
N ALA A 79 -25.32 -20.09 17.42
CA ALA A 79 -24.34 -20.44 16.42
C ALA A 79 -24.76 -19.90 15.05
N HIS A 80 -23.81 -19.41 14.27
CA HIS A 80 -24.08 -19.02 12.89
C HIS A 80 -24.32 -20.28 12.03
N PRO A 81 -25.32 -20.30 11.13
CA PRO A 81 -25.64 -21.49 10.33
C PRO A 81 -24.56 -21.83 9.30
N ASN A 82 -23.79 -20.83 8.85
CA ASN A 82 -22.68 -21.01 7.91
C ASN A 82 -21.33 -20.98 8.65
N PRO A 83 -20.36 -21.84 8.27
CA PRO A 83 -18.98 -21.76 8.75
C PRO A 83 -18.37 -20.36 8.57
N GLY A 84 -17.58 -19.93 9.54
CA GLY A 84 -16.91 -18.61 9.54
C GLY A 84 -17.78 -17.41 9.93
N GLY A 85 -19.11 -17.59 10.02
CA GLY A 85 -20.00 -16.53 10.47
C GLY A 85 -20.00 -16.34 11.99
N LEU A 86 -20.27 -15.11 12.43
CA LEU A 86 -20.20 -14.73 13.84
C LEU A 86 -21.38 -15.28 14.63
N SER A 87 -21.11 -15.87 15.79
CA SER A 87 -22.14 -16.18 16.76
C SER A 87 -22.70 -14.89 17.38
N THR A 88 -23.97 -14.89 17.77
CA THR A 88 -24.63 -13.71 18.38
C THR A 88 -25.21 -14.06 19.74
N PRO A 89 -25.23 -13.16 20.73
CA PRO A 89 -25.88 -13.43 22.01
C PRO A 89 -27.33 -13.93 21.83
N VAL A 90 -27.74 -14.92 22.62
CA VAL A 90 -29.13 -15.40 22.57
C VAL A 90 -30.11 -14.36 23.11
N ALA A 91 -31.30 -14.29 22.51
CA ALA A 91 -32.38 -13.43 22.99
C ALA A 91 -33.24 -14.13 24.05
N TYR A 92 -33.87 -13.33 24.92
CA TYR A 92 -34.88 -13.78 25.88
C TYR A 92 -36.22 -13.10 25.55
N PRO A 93 -37.34 -13.86 25.49
CA PRO A 93 -38.64 -13.28 25.18
C PRO A 93 -39.02 -12.13 26.12
N GLY A 94 -39.39 -10.98 25.54
CA GLY A 94 -39.84 -9.81 26.29
C GLY A 94 -38.71 -9.00 26.94
N GLN A 95 -37.45 -9.26 26.58
CA GLN A 95 -36.28 -8.49 27.03
C GLN A 95 -35.57 -7.86 25.83
N GLU A 96 -35.27 -6.57 25.93
CA GLU A 96 -34.35 -5.93 24.98
C GLU A 96 -32.96 -6.55 25.14
N SER A 97 -32.25 -6.69 24.02
CA SER A 97 -30.91 -7.30 24.00
C SER A 97 -29.88 -6.33 23.43
N TRP A 98 -28.64 -6.50 23.84
CA TRP A 98 -27.52 -5.73 23.31
C TRP A 98 -26.86 -6.51 22.18
N ARG A 99 -26.81 -5.92 20.99
CA ARG A 99 -26.12 -6.47 19.83
C ARG A 99 -24.74 -5.84 19.71
N GLU A 100 -23.73 -6.68 19.60
CA GLU A 100 -22.35 -6.26 19.32
C GLU A 100 -22.25 -5.60 17.94
N VAL A 101 -21.60 -4.45 17.89
CA VAL A 101 -21.14 -3.82 16.65
C VAL A 101 -19.70 -4.25 16.43
N VAL A 102 -19.51 -5.31 15.66
CA VAL A 102 -18.19 -5.88 15.38
C VAL A 102 -17.51 -5.12 14.26
N ASP A 103 -16.21 -4.90 14.36
CA ASP A 103 -15.44 -4.24 13.33
C ASP A 103 -15.60 -4.96 11.97
N PRO A 104 -15.93 -4.24 10.88
CA PRO A 104 -16.11 -4.83 9.57
C PRO A 104 -14.90 -5.63 9.05
N GLU A 105 -13.68 -5.32 9.51
CA GLU A 105 -12.49 -6.11 9.16
C GLU A 105 -12.59 -7.53 9.71
N TYR A 106 -13.00 -7.68 10.97
CA TYR A 106 -13.14 -9.00 11.60
C TYR A 106 -14.33 -9.77 11.01
N VAL A 107 -15.45 -9.08 10.75
CA VAL A 107 -16.63 -9.68 10.11
C VAL A 107 -16.27 -10.28 8.74
N LYS A 108 -15.48 -9.56 7.94
CA LYS A 108 -15.08 -10.00 6.59
C LYS A 108 -14.01 -11.10 6.60
N ALA A 109 -13.24 -11.22 7.68
CA ALA A 109 -12.17 -12.22 7.78
C ALA A 109 -12.70 -13.66 7.88
N GLY A 110 -13.94 -13.84 8.32
CA GLY A 110 -14.57 -15.17 8.39
C GLY A 110 -14.03 -16.05 9.51
N PHE A 111 -13.56 -15.44 10.61
CA PHE A 111 -13.02 -16.14 11.80
C PHE A 111 -14.06 -16.37 12.91
N GLY A 112 -15.34 -16.45 12.56
CA GLY A 112 -16.42 -16.57 13.54
C GLY A 112 -16.28 -17.75 14.49
N GLU A 113 -15.65 -18.85 14.06
CA GLU A 113 -15.38 -20.02 14.90
C GLU A 113 -14.43 -19.75 16.06
N LEU A 114 -13.53 -18.75 15.94
CA LEU A 114 -12.62 -18.32 17.00
C LEU A 114 -13.35 -17.50 18.08
N GLY A 115 -14.61 -17.16 17.86
CA GLY A 115 -15.38 -16.21 18.66
C GLY A 115 -14.96 -14.77 18.42
N VAL A 116 -15.88 -13.83 18.66
CA VAL A 116 -15.60 -12.40 18.48
C VAL A 116 -14.77 -11.87 19.66
N PRO A 117 -13.54 -11.39 19.45
CA PRO A 117 -12.75 -10.83 20.53
C PRO A 117 -13.27 -9.46 20.95
N LEU A 118 -13.29 -9.19 22.26
CA LEU A 118 -13.77 -7.91 22.79
C LEU A 118 -13.05 -6.69 22.19
N PRO A 119 -11.73 -6.68 21.94
CA PRO A 119 -11.06 -5.53 21.31
C PRO A 119 -11.48 -5.26 19.85
N ALA A 120 -12.15 -6.21 19.19
CA ALA A 120 -12.71 -6.05 17.84
C ALA A 120 -14.19 -5.60 17.85
N VAL A 121 -14.81 -5.51 19.03
CA VAL A 121 -16.18 -4.98 19.19
C VAL A 121 -16.10 -3.48 19.39
N ALA A 122 -16.61 -2.69 18.44
CA ALA A 122 -16.59 -1.23 18.53
C ALA A 122 -17.54 -0.68 19.61
N GLY A 123 -18.64 -1.40 19.85
CA GLY A 123 -19.64 -1.04 20.85
C GLY A 123 -20.82 -2.00 20.80
N TRP A 124 -21.91 -1.59 21.44
CA TRP A 124 -23.17 -2.32 21.41
C TRP A 124 -24.33 -1.38 21.10
N VAL A 125 -25.28 -1.87 20.33
CA VAL A 125 -26.55 -1.19 20.09
C VAL A 125 -27.68 -2.03 20.68
N LYS A 126 -28.65 -1.36 21.28
CA LYS A 126 -29.82 -2.04 21.84
C LYS A 126 -30.81 -2.37 20.74
N VAL A 127 -31.32 -3.59 20.76
CA VAL A 127 -32.26 -4.10 19.77
C VAL A 127 -33.49 -4.70 20.43
N ASP A 128 -34.63 -4.57 19.75
CA ASP A 128 -35.88 -5.24 20.12
C ASP A 128 -35.89 -6.72 19.71
N ASN A 129 -37.03 -7.39 19.93
CA ASN A 129 -37.22 -8.80 19.59
C ASN A 129 -37.14 -9.07 18.07
N ASP A 130 -37.35 -8.06 17.23
CA ASP A 130 -37.27 -8.15 15.77
C ASP A 130 -35.87 -7.78 15.26
N GLY A 131 -34.93 -7.47 16.16
CA GLY A 131 -33.55 -7.10 15.83
C GLY A 131 -33.39 -5.65 15.35
N GLN A 132 -34.44 -4.83 15.47
CA GLN A 132 -34.42 -3.41 15.11
C GLN A 132 -33.79 -2.59 16.23
N GLN A 133 -33.00 -1.58 15.86
CA GLN A 133 -32.31 -0.74 16.83
C GLN A 133 -33.29 0.18 17.57
N THR A 134 -33.31 0.12 18.89
CA THR A 134 -34.24 0.90 19.74
C THR A 134 -33.67 2.25 20.19
N GLY A 135 -32.39 2.51 19.89
CA GLY A 135 -31.74 3.83 19.97
C GLY A 135 -30.63 3.97 21.00
N ASP A 136 -30.57 3.12 22.02
CA ASP A 136 -29.47 3.14 23.00
C ASP A 136 -28.19 2.55 22.39
N GLU A 137 -27.07 3.27 22.51
CA GLU A 137 -25.74 2.82 22.09
C GLU A 137 -24.76 2.88 23.27
N ARG A 138 -23.82 1.93 23.30
CA ARG A 138 -22.77 1.86 24.32
C ARG A 138 -21.43 1.64 23.63
N GLU A 139 -20.50 2.56 23.80
CA GLU A 139 -19.13 2.42 23.30
C GLU A 139 -18.35 1.35 24.07
N ASN A 140 -17.44 0.68 23.37
CA ASN A 140 -16.49 -0.22 24.01
C ASN A 140 -15.15 0.49 24.28
N PRO A 141 -14.80 0.77 25.55
CA PRO A 141 -13.53 1.39 25.88
C PRO A 141 -12.33 0.45 25.68
N GLN A 142 -12.53 -0.81 25.29
CA GLN A 142 -11.45 -1.74 24.94
C GLN A 142 -11.28 -1.90 23.44
N TYR A 143 -12.14 -1.27 22.63
CA TYR A 143 -12.03 -1.34 21.18
C TYR A 143 -10.70 -0.78 20.71
N ARG A 144 -10.08 -1.49 19.77
CA ARG A 144 -8.89 -1.06 19.05
C ARG A 144 -9.21 -1.07 17.56
N ALA A 145 -8.91 0.02 16.88
CA ALA A 145 -9.08 0.10 15.43
C ALA A 145 -8.30 -1.03 14.72
N GLY A 146 -8.95 -1.63 13.72
CA GLY A 146 -8.36 -2.72 12.93
C GLY A 146 -7.08 -2.31 12.20
N PRO A 147 -6.21 -3.27 11.87
CA PRO A 147 -4.94 -3.00 11.23
C PRO A 147 -5.12 -2.28 9.89
N ILE A 148 -6.13 -2.62 9.08
CA ILE A 148 -6.33 -2.02 7.75
C ILE A 148 -6.78 -0.56 7.90
N ARG A 149 -7.71 -0.26 8.80
CA ARG A 149 -8.17 1.09 9.14
C ARG A 149 -7.07 1.95 9.72
N ARG A 150 -6.12 1.35 10.44
CA ARG A 150 -4.91 2.03 10.92
C ARG A 150 -3.87 2.22 9.82
N GLY A 151 -4.08 1.71 8.61
CA GLY A 151 -3.12 1.83 7.52
C GLY A 151 -1.91 0.90 7.66
N TYR A 152 -2.02 -0.23 8.37
CA TYR A 152 -1.03 -1.33 8.25
C TYR A 152 -1.22 -2.09 6.94
N PRO A 153 -0.25 -2.90 6.46
CA PRO A 153 -0.39 -3.64 5.21
C PRO A 153 -1.70 -4.43 5.18
N LYS A 154 -2.43 -4.35 4.07
CA LYS A 154 -3.60 -5.17 3.86
C LYS A 154 -3.16 -6.63 3.69
N PRO A 155 -3.65 -7.56 4.53
CA PRO A 155 -3.34 -8.98 4.38
C PRO A 155 -3.94 -9.54 3.09
N GLU A 156 -3.22 -10.44 2.42
CA GLU A 156 -3.64 -11.07 1.16
C GLU A 156 -4.18 -12.50 1.33
N ASN A 157 -3.94 -13.10 2.48
CA ASN A 157 -4.38 -14.45 2.80
C ASN A 157 -4.79 -14.58 4.29
N THR A 158 -5.33 -15.73 4.62
CA THR A 158 -5.81 -16.07 5.98
C THR A 158 -4.73 -15.94 7.03
N LEU A 159 -3.51 -16.41 6.74
CA LEU A 159 -2.39 -16.36 7.67
C LEU A 159 -2.00 -14.92 8.01
N GLU A 160 -1.81 -14.09 6.99
CA GLU A 160 -1.49 -12.67 7.17
C GLU A 160 -2.59 -11.93 7.95
N THR A 161 -3.86 -12.31 7.71
CA THR A 161 -5.00 -11.71 8.43
C THR A 161 -4.96 -12.05 9.91
N LEU A 162 -4.69 -13.31 10.27
CA LEU A 162 -4.54 -13.74 11.67
C LEU A 162 -3.38 -13.03 12.35
N LEU A 163 -2.22 -12.97 11.70
CA LEU A 163 -1.03 -12.30 12.24
C LEU A 163 -1.26 -10.79 12.42
N ALA A 164 -1.97 -10.14 11.49
CA ALA A 164 -2.33 -8.74 11.61
C ALA A 164 -3.33 -8.47 12.74
N PHE A 165 -4.29 -9.36 12.96
CA PHE A 165 -5.23 -9.24 14.10
C PHE A 165 -4.55 -9.51 15.44
N ALA A 166 -3.63 -10.47 15.50
CA ALA A 166 -2.82 -10.72 16.68
C ALA A 166 -1.93 -9.51 17.03
N SER A 167 -1.29 -8.89 16.04
CA SER A 167 -0.37 -7.76 16.26
C SER A 167 -1.05 -6.50 16.82
N VAL A 168 -2.35 -6.30 16.54
CA VAL A 168 -3.15 -5.21 17.15
C VAL A 168 -3.80 -5.60 18.49
N GLY A 169 -3.62 -6.85 18.93
CA GLY A 169 -4.16 -7.38 20.18
C GLY A 169 -5.64 -7.75 20.09
N TRP A 170 -6.16 -8.09 18.90
CA TRP A 170 -7.50 -8.63 18.76
C TRP A 170 -7.55 -10.10 19.13
N LEU A 171 -6.52 -10.90 18.84
CA LEU A 171 -6.53 -12.33 19.14
C LEU A 171 -5.75 -12.66 20.42
N SER A 172 -6.26 -13.58 21.22
CA SER A 172 -5.47 -14.24 22.27
C SER A 172 -4.43 -15.19 21.65
N ARG A 173 -3.41 -15.58 22.42
CA ARG A 173 -2.42 -16.59 21.97
C ARG A 173 -3.08 -17.90 21.55
N GLU A 174 -4.10 -18.35 22.29
CA GLU A 174 -4.84 -19.57 21.98
C GLU A 174 -5.66 -19.43 20.69
N GLN A 175 -6.39 -18.33 20.50
CA GLN A 175 -7.14 -18.07 19.26
C GLN A 175 -6.22 -18.02 18.05
N LEU A 176 -5.05 -17.38 18.19
CA LEU A 176 -4.03 -17.34 17.14
C LEU A 176 -3.56 -18.76 16.79
N LEU A 177 -3.14 -19.57 17.77
CA LEU A 177 -2.65 -20.92 17.53
C LEU A 177 -3.71 -21.82 16.87
N ILE A 178 -4.98 -21.71 17.29
CA ILE A 178 -6.08 -22.45 16.66
C ILE A 178 -6.27 -22.00 15.21
N GLY A 179 -6.27 -20.68 14.95
CA GLY A 179 -6.37 -20.14 13.60
C GLY A 179 -5.22 -20.59 12.70
N LEU A 180 -3.98 -20.60 13.22
CA LEU A 180 -2.78 -21.00 12.49
C LEU A 180 -2.87 -22.43 11.95
N LEU A 181 -3.49 -23.37 12.66
CA LEU A 181 -3.66 -24.76 12.17
C LEU A 181 -4.44 -24.87 10.85
N ARG A 182 -5.19 -23.82 10.50
CA ARG A 182 -5.97 -23.73 9.25
C ARG A 182 -5.22 -22.99 8.14
N CYS A 183 -3.98 -22.59 8.39
CA CYS A 183 -3.17 -21.82 7.45
C CYS A 183 -2.21 -22.69 6.66
N GLU A 184 -1.95 -22.23 5.44
CA GLU A 184 -0.96 -22.78 4.53
C GLU A 184 0.28 -21.88 4.53
N VAL A 185 1.46 -22.47 4.37
CA VAL A 185 2.75 -21.78 4.36
C VAL A 185 3.66 -22.31 3.26
N PHE A 186 4.64 -21.51 2.89
CA PHE A 186 5.67 -21.81 1.92
C PHE A 186 7.04 -21.93 2.59
N VAL A 187 7.78 -22.97 2.24
CA VAL A 187 9.17 -23.21 2.65
C VAL A 187 10.06 -23.14 1.41
N PRO A 188 11.16 -22.37 1.41
CA PRO A 188 12.07 -22.32 0.27
C PRO A 188 12.68 -23.69 -0.05
N LEU A 189 12.74 -24.04 -1.33
CA LEU A 189 13.45 -25.22 -1.83
C LEU A 189 14.53 -24.80 -2.83
N ASP A 190 15.66 -25.50 -2.80
CA ASP A 190 16.62 -25.42 -3.89
C ASP A 190 16.03 -26.05 -5.16
N VAL A 191 16.04 -25.29 -6.25
CA VAL A 191 15.40 -25.64 -7.54
C VAL A 191 15.98 -26.92 -8.16
N THR A 192 17.23 -27.25 -7.83
CA THR A 192 17.99 -28.36 -8.42
C THR A 192 17.83 -29.64 -7.62
N THR A 193 17.97 -29.55 -6.30
CA THR A 193 17.95 -30.68 -5.36
C THR A 193 16.56 -30.97 -4.83
N GLY A 194 15.66 -29.98 -4.81
CA GLY A 194 14.32 -30.09 -4.22
C GLY A 194 14.33 -30.14 -2.69
N SER A 195 15.44 -29.79 -2.06
CA SER A 195 15.62 -29.84 -0.61
C SER A 195 15.59 -28.44 0.02
N THR A 196 15.15 -28.37 1.28
CA THR A 196 15.23 -27.14 2.09
C THR A 196 16.67 -26.90 2.56
N ASP A 197 17.21 -25.70 2.32
CA ASP A 197 18.55 -25.33 2.77
C ASP A 197 18.64 -25.21 4.30
N ARG A 198 19.83 -25.47 4.87
CA ARG A 198 20.10 -25.36 6.32
C ARG A 198 19.91 -23.95 6.88
N PHE A 199 19.93 -22.93 6.03
CA PHE A 199 19.59 -21.56 6.39
C PHE A 199 18.11 -21.38 6.75
N TYR A 200 17.22 -22.22 6.20
CA TYR A 200 15.78 -22.19 6.45
C TYR A 200 15.33 -23.28 7.42
N PHE A 201 16.11 -24.35 7.56
CA PHE A 201 15.88 -25.39 8.56
C PHE A 201 17.11 -25.65 9.43
N SER A 202 16.99 -25.35 10.72
CA SER A 202 18.03 -25.55 11.72
C SER A 202 17.80 -26.84 12.49
N GLU A 203 18.48 -27.93 12.10
CA GLU A 203 18.39 -29.23 12.78
C GLU A 203 18.64 -29.13 14.31
N GLU A 204 19.63 -28.36 14.74
CA GLU A 204 19.98 -28.20 16.17
C GLU A 204 18.83 -27.61 17.02
N ARG A 205 18.05 -26.71 16.43
CA ARG A 205 16.96 -25.99 17.12
C ARG A 205 15.57 -26.55 16.76
N ASN A 206 15.53 -27.55 15.88
CA ASN A 206 14.34 -28.01 15.17
C ASN A 206 13.48 -26.83 14.68
N GLU A 207 14.12 -25.81 14.09
CA GLU A 207 13.47 -24.54 13.72
C GLU A 207 13.36 -24.42 12.21
N LEU A 208 12.15 -24.17 11.72
CA LEU A 208 11.80 -24.02 10.31
C LEU A 208 11.29 -22.60 10.04
N ARG A 209 11.89 -21.93 9.06
CA ARG A 209 11.44 -20.62 8.58
C ARG A 209 10.40 -20.82 7.49
N VAL A 210 9.21 -20.24 7.69
CA VAL A 210 8.07 -20.39 6.79
C VAL A 210 7.52 -19.03 6.40
N PHE A 211 6.91 -18.94 5.22
CA PHE A 211 6.46 -17.69 4.61
C PHE A 211 4.99 -17.79 4.22
N SER A 212 4.24 -16.70 4.33
CA SER A 212 2.80 -16.72 4.00
C SER A 212 2.49 -16.86 2.52
N SER A 213 3.45 -16.54 1.63
CA SER A 213 3.27 -16.57 0.18
C SER A 213 4.61 -16.50 -0.56
N THR A 214 4.59 -16.80 -1.87
CA THR A 214 5.77 -16.75 -2.76
C THR A 214 6.38 -15.35 -2.88
N ARG A 215 5.57 -14.30 -2.75
CA ARG A 215 6.04 -12.90 -2.69
C ARG A 215 6.91 -12.57 -1.47
N HIS A 216 6.79 -13.35 -0.39
CA HIS A 216 7.57 -13.14 0.84
C HIS A 216 8.77 -14.07 0.96
N LEU A 217 8.95 -14.99 0.01
CA LEU A 217 10.15 -15.80 -0.05
C LEU A 217 11.41 -14.90 -0.15
N PRO A 218 12.56 -15.38 0.34
CA PRO A 218 13.82 -14.69 0.12
C PRO A 218 14.07 -14.50 -1.38
N ALA A 219 14.62 -13.35 -1.76
CA ALA A 219 14.63 -12.91 -3.16
C ALA A 219 15.17 -13.94 -4.16
N ARG A 220 16.23 -14.68 -3.78
CA ARG A 220 16.96 -15.66 -4.60
C ARG A 220 16.30 -17.04 -4.69
N GLU A 221 15.20 -17.24 -3.99
CA GLU A 221 14.50 -18.52 -3.95
C GLU A 221 13.44 -18.57 -5.05
N HIS A 222 13.44 -19.64 -5.84
CA HIS A 222 12.58 -19.81 -7.01
C HIS A 222 11.81 -21.14 -7.02
N ALA A 223 11.89 -21.91 -5.94
CA ALA A 223 11.10 -23.10 -5.70
C ALA A 223 10.64 -23.15 -4.24
N TRP A 224 9.56 -23.89 -4.02
CA TRP A 224 8.88 -23.90 -2.73
C TRP A 224 8.26 -25.25 -2.41
N TRP A 225 8.13 -25.52 -1.11
CA TRP A 225 7.28 -26.54 -0.52
C TRP A 225 6.10 -25.83 0.14
N HIS A 226 4.89 -26.14 -0.33
CA HIS A 226 3.64 -25.61 0.16
C HIS A 226 2.98 -26.64 1.06
N VAL A 227 2.79 -26.28 2.32
CA VAL A 227 2.34 -27.17 3.38
C VAL A 227 1.40 -26.45 4.33
N ASP A 228 0.41 -27.16 4.86
CA ASP A 228 -0.44 -26.61 5.93
C ASP A 228 0.18 -26.83 7.31
N LEU A 229 -0.06 -25.88 8.23
CA LEU A 229 0.54 -25.89 9.56
C LEU A 229 0.07 -27.07 10.43
N ALA A 230 -1.15 -27.58 10.22
CA ALA A 230 -1.61 -28.79 10.91
C ALA A 230 -0.81 -30.03 10.47
N THR A 231 -0.45 -30.17 9.20
CA THR A 231 0.43 -31.24 8.73
C THR A 231 1.80 -31.20 9.41
N LEU A 232 2.38 -30.00 9.61
CA LEU A 232 3.65 -29.84 10.35
C LEU A 232 3.50 -30.20 11.84
N ALA A 233 2.36 -29.86 12.45
CA ALA A 233 2.05 -30.16 13.85
C ALA A 233 1.91 -31.68 14.13
N GLU A 234 1.64 -32.49 13.11
CA GLU A 234 1.47 -33.94 13.20
C GLU A 234 2.78 -34.73 13.07
N PHE A 235 3.92 -34.07 12.83
CA PHE A 235 5.21 -34.75 12.77
C PHE A 235 5.57 -35.38 14.11
N GLU A 236 6.37 -36.46 14.10
CA GLU A 236 6.85 -37.10 15.35
C GLU A 236 7.59 -36.09 16.25
N HIS A 237 8.31 -35.16 15.61
CA HIS A 237 8.98 -34.03 16.25
C HIS A 237 8.59 -32.72 15.52
N PRO A 238 7.44 -32.12 15.87
CA PRO A 238 6.96 -30.91 15.20
C PRO A 238 8.00 -29.78 15.29
N PRO A 239 8.33 -29.13 14.17
CA PRO A 239 9.32 -28.05 14.17
C PRO A 239 8.79 -26.80 14.88
N ASN A 240 9.68 -26.07 15.53
CA ASN A 240 9.45 -24.67 15.88
C ASN A 240 9.39 -23.86 14.58
N LEU A 241 8.46 -22.92 14.49
CA LEU A 241 8.22 -22.12 13.30
C LEU A 241 8.59 -20.67 13.55
N VAL A 242 9.34 -20.11 12.62
CA VAL A 242 9.52 -18.65 12.47
C VAL A 242 8.69 -18.25 11.26
N ILE A 243 7.51 -17.70 11.51
CA ILE A 243 6.52 -17.37 10.50
C ILE A 243 6.74 -15.94 10.03
N ASN A 244 7.03 -15.79 8.74
CA ASN A 244 7.10 -14.49 8.07
C ASN A 244 5.78 -14.23 7.31
N GLY A 245 4.92 -13.40 7.90
CA GLY A 245 3.68 -12.94 7.29
C GLY A 245 3.83 -11.65 6.47
N GLY A 246 5.05 -11.23 6.15
CA GLY A 246 5.32 -10.02 5.40
C GLY A 246 5.86 -8.85 6.24
N PRO A 247 5.82 -7.62 5.70
CA PRO A 247 6.62 -6.48 6.19
C PRO A 247 6.42 -6.07 7.65
N ALA A 248 5.24 -6.32 8.23
CA ALA A 248 4.86 -5.83 9.56
C ALA A 248 4.39 -6.94 10.52
N THR A 249 4.49 -8.20 10.11
CA THR A 249 3.87 -9.33 10.82
C THR A 249 4.79 -10.54 10.82
N PHE A 250 5.32 -10.86 12.00
CA PHE A 250 6.18 -12.02 12.26
C PHE A 250 5.69 -12.71 13.53
N GLU A 251 5.80 -14.03 13.57
CA GLU A 251 5.38 -14.80 14.73
C GLU A 251 6.27 -16.03 14.93
N ASP A 252 6.70 -16.22 16.18
CA ASP A 252 7.42 -17.42 16.59
C ASP A 252 6.46 -18.37 17.30
N VAL A 253 6.43 -19.63 16.85
CA VAL A 253 5.53 -20.65 17.37
C VAL A 253 6.30 -21.92 17.65
N THR A 254 6.16 -22.48 18.84
CA THR A 254 6.82 -23.75 19.15
C THR A 254 6.05 -24.93 18.57
N GLY A 255 6.77 -25.98 18.17
CA GLY A 255 6.14 -27.20 17.69
C GLY A 255 5.22 -27.84 18.74
N ALA A 256 5.56 -27.67 20.03
CA ALA A 256 4.77 -28.15 21.16
C ALA A 256 3.43 -27.42 21.31
N GLU A 257 3.40 -26.09 21.14
CA GLU A 257 2.16 -25.29 21.17
C GLU A 257 1.20 -25.72 20.05
N LEU A 258 1.71 -25.89 18.82
CA LEU A 258 0.87 -26.31 17.69
C LEU A 258 0.35 -27.74 17.87
N ALA A 259 1.20 -28.66 18.35
CA ALA A 259 0.79 -30.03 18.60
C ALA A 259 -0.27 -30.15 19.70
N ASP A 260 -0.17 -29.36 20.78
CA ASP A 260 -1.18 -29.31 21.85
C ASP A 260 -2.54 -28.87 21.30
N VAL A 261 -2.56 -27.77 20.54
CA VAL A 261 -3.80 -27.24 19.98
C VAL A 261 -4.38 -28.19 18.93
N ALA A 262 -3.54 -28.82 18.10
CA ALA A 262 -3.97 -29.78 17.09
C ALA A 262 -4.62 -31.03 17.70
N GLN A 263 -4.17 -31.47 18.90
CA GLN A 263 -4.81 -32.56 19.62
C GLN A 263 -6.19 -32.18 20.18
N ARG A 264 -6.36 -30.92 20.61
CA ARG A 264 -7.62 -30.42 21.17
C ARG A 264 -8.64 -30.05 20.09
N PHE A 265 -8.16 -29.56 18.96
CA PHE A 265 -8.95 -29.09 17.81
C PHE A 265 -8.42 -29.72 16.52
N PRO A 266 -8.68 -31.02 16.28
CA PRO A 266 -8.16 -31.72 15.12
C PRO A 266 -8.74 -31.18 13.82
N ARG A 267 -7.93 -31.21 12.76
CA ARG A 267 -8.30 -30.70 11.44
C ARG A 267 -9.37 -31.58 10.78
N GLY A 268 -10.29 -30.95 10.03
CA GLY A 268 -11.26 -31.64 9.16
C GLY A 268 -10.90 -31.57 7.67
N GLU A 269 -10.10 -30.59 7.25
CA GLU A 269 -9.73 -30.35 5.85
C GLU A 269 -8.73 -31.41 5.29
N PRO A 270 -8.55 -31.53 3.96
CA PRO A 270 -7.52 -32.37 3.34
C PRO A 270 -6.09 -31.83 3.52
N ARG A 271 -5.07 -32.70 3.48
CA ARG A 271 -3.67 -32.29 3.68
C ARG A 271 -3.15 -31.52 2.46
N VAL A 272 -2.40 -30.47 2.73
CA VAL A 272 -1.64 -29.72 1.75
C VAL A 272 -0.18 -30.06 1.95
N ASP A 273 0.40 -30.69 0.93
CA ASP A 273 1.81 -31.06 0.87
C ASP A 273 2.21 -31.16 -0.61
N ARG A 274 2.78 -30.09 -1.16
CA ARG A 274 3.09 -29.99 -2.60
C ARG A 274 4.37 -29.22 -2.82
N HIS A 275 5.13 -29.58 -3.85
CA HIS A 275 6.33 -28.85 -4.27
C HIS A 275 6.08 -28.15 -5.62
N GLY A 276 6.68 -26.98 -5.80
CA GLY A 276 6.51 -26.18 -7.00
C GLY A 276 7.63 -25.20 -7.27
N ARG A 277 7.47 -24.41 -8.33
CA ARG A 277 8.38 -23.34 -8.74
C ARG A 277 7.65 -22.01 -8.74
N CYS A 278 8.38 -20.92 -8.54
CA CYS A 278 7.85 -19.58 -8.74
C CYS A 278 7.65 -19.32 -10.25
N PRO A 279 6.76 -18.40 -10.65
CA PRO A 279 6.44 -18.14 -12.05
C PRO A 279 7.67 -17.87 -12.93
N GLU A 280 8.70 -17.21 -12.40
CA GLU A 280 9.93 -16.88 -13.12
C GLU A 280 10.83 -18.09 -13.46
N ALA A 281 10.58 -19.26 -12.85
CA ALA A 281 11.39 -20.47 -12.99
C ALA A 281 10.60 -21.67 -13.54
N GLU A 282 9.40 -21.44 -14.06
CA GLU A 282 8.57 -22.45 -14.72
C GLU A 282 9.22 -22.95 -16.02
N ARG A 283 9.15 -24.26 -16.26
CA ARG A 283 9.74 -24.91 -17.44
C ARG A 283 9.13 -24.42 -18.77
N GLU A 284 7.90 -23.94 -18.72
CA GLU A 284 7.19 -23.41 -19.88
C GLU A 284 7.85 -22.13 -20.41
N LEU A 285 8.54 -21.36 -19.56
CA LEU A 285 9.30 -20.19 -19.99
C LEU A 285 10.57 -20.57 -20.77
N GLU A 286 11.20 -21.70 -20.44
CA GLU A 286 12.36 -22.21 -21.20
C GLU A 286 11.95 -22.52 -22.64
N THR A 287 10.78 -23.17 -22.80
CA THR A 287 10.19 -23.47 -24.11
C THR A 287 9.86 -22.17 -24.86
N LEU A 288 9.21 -21.22 -24.19
CA LEU A 288 8.90 -19.91 -24.77
C LEU A 288 10.16 -19.16 -25.24
N ALA A 289 11.24 -19.19 -24.46
CA ALA A 289 12.49 -18.52 -24.79
C ALA A 289 13.15 -19.14 -26.03
N ALA A 290 13.16 -20.47 -26.12
CA ALA A 290 13.67 -21.20 -27.29
C ALA A 290 12.86 -20.88 -28.56
N ASP A 291 11.53 -21.01 -28.50
CA ASP A 291 10.63 -20.73 -29.63
C ASP A 291 10.72 -19.27 -30.08
N THR A 292 10.90 -18.34 -29.15
CA THR A 292 11.02 -16.91 -29.47
C THR A 292 12.35 -16.60 -30.14
N ALA A 293 13.45 -17.19 -29.66
CA ALA A 293 14.75 -17.04 -30.29
C ALA A 293 14.78 -17.59 -31.71
N GLU A 294 14.21 -18.78 -31.95
CA GLU A 294 14.09 -19.35 -33.29
C GLU A 294 13.29 -18.41 -34.21
N ARG A 295 12.11 -17.96 -33.79
CA ARG A 295 11.25 -17.06 -34.57
C ARG A 295 11.92 -15.72 -34.89
N MET A 296 12.73 -15.18 -33.98
CA MET A 296 13.42 -13.90 -34.16
C MET A 296 14.77 -14.04 -34.87
N GLY A 297 15.27 -15.26 -35.09
CA GLY A 297 16.58 -15.52 -35.69
C GLY A 297 17.75 -15.19 -34.76
N LEU A 298 17.59 -15.40 -33.45
CA LEU A 298 18.64 -15.21 -32.46
C LEU A 298 19.52 -16.47 -32.37
N THR A 299 20.80 -16.31 -32.06
CA THR A 299 21.76 -17.42 -31.95
C THR A 299 21.53 -18.30 -30.72
N ALA A 300 20.90 -17.75 -29.67
CA ALA A 300 20.59 -18.45 -28.44
C ALA A 300 19.35 -17.82 -27.76
N PRO A 301 18.57 -18.61 -26.99
CA PRO A 301 17.51 -18.09 -26.16
C PRO A 301 18.00 -17.07 -25.12
N VAL A 302 17.09 -16.20 -24.70
CA VAL A 302 17.33 -15.31 -23.56
C VAL A 302 17.27 -16.09 -22.26
N GLU A 303 17.86 -15.51 -21.21
CA GLU A 303 17.78 -16.08 -19.87
C GLU A 303 16.36 -15.91 -19.31
N LEU A 304 15.98 -16.78 -18.38
CA LEU A 304 14.73 -16.63 -17.65
C LEU A 304 14.73 -15.35 -16.80
N PRO A 305 13.56 -14.77 -16.49
CA PRO A 305 13.46 -13.51 -15.78
C PRO A 305 13.76 -13.60 -14.27
N THR A 306 14.54 -14.58 -13.83
CA THR A 306 14.86 -14.81 -12.41
C THR A 306 15.47 -13.58 -11.77
N THR A 307 16.50 -12.99 -12.38
CA THR A 307 17.13 -11.73 -11.89
C THR A 307 16.11 -10.59 -11.76
N GLY A 308 15.16 -10.47 -12.69
CA GLY A 308 14.09 -9.47 -12.61
C GLY A 308 13.15 -9.74 -11.43
N ALA A 309 12.77 -11.01 -11.23
CA ALA A 309 11.94 -11.44 -10.11
C ALA A 309 12.64 -11.26 -8.75
N GLU A 310 13.93 -11.59 -8.63
CA GLU A 310 14.71 -11.32 -7.42
C GLU A 310 14.70 -9.82 -7.07
N ARG A 311 14.84 -8.95 -8.08
CA ARG A 311 14.79 -7.49 -7.90
C ARG A 311 13.40 -7.04 -7.49
N ALA A 312 12.35 -7.51 -8.15
CA ALA A 312 10.97 -7.21 -7.78
C ALA A 312 10.67 -7.62 -6.33
N ARG A 313 11.10 -8.83 -5.92
CA ARG A 313 10.85 -9.38 -4.58
C ARG A 313 11.56 -8.60 -3.48
N ARG A 314 12.77 -8.08 -3.74
CA ARG A 314 13.45 -7.12 -2.84
C ARG A 314 12.65 -5.84 -2.60
N HIS A 315 11.76 -5.48 -3.51
CA HIS A 315 10.88 -4.31 -3.40
C HIS A 315 9.45 -4.66 -2.97
N GLY A 316 9.19 -5.91 -2.58
CA GLY A 316 7.89 -6.39 -2.08
C GLY A 316 6.90 -6.81 -3.16
N PHE A 317 7.35 -6.96 -4.41
CA PHE A 317 6.53 -7.36 -5.56
C PHE A 317 6.94 -8.74 -6.10
N GLU A 318 6.01 -9.42 -6.74
CA GLU A 318 6.28 -10.63 -7.51
C GLU A 318 5.95 -10.40 -8.99
N LEU A 319 6.70 -11.05 -9.89
CA LEU A 319 6.34 -11.09 -11.30
C LEU A 319 5.27 -12.16 -11.51
N THR A 320 4.17 -11.78 -12.13
CA THR A 320 3.14 -12.71 -12.58
C THR A 320 3.67 -13.57 -13.74
N ALA A 321 3.04 -14.72 -13.97
CA ALA A 321 3.38 -15.57 -15.12
C ALA A 321 3.35 -14.79 -16.46
N GLU A 322 2.39 -13.88 -16.65
CA GLU A 322 2.31 -13.07 -17.86
C GLU A 322 3.45 -12.03 -17.96
N GLU A 323 3.82 -11.38 -16.86
CA GLU A 323 4.97 -10.47 -16.82
C GLU A 323 6.29 -11.22 -17.09
N CYS A 324 6.45 -12.43 -16.57
CA CYS A 324 7.58 -13.30 -16.89
C CYS A 324 7.65 -13.62 -18.39
N ARG A 325 6.52 -13.99 -19.00
CA ARG A 325 6.42 -14.23 -20.46
C ARG A 325 6.76 -12.98 -21.27
N LYS A 326 6.21 -11.83 -20.89
CA LYS A 326 6.53 -10.54 -21.52
C LYS A 326 8.00 -10.18 -21.38
N THR A 327 8.61 -10.46 -20.22
CA THR A 327 10.04 -10.21 -20.00
C THR A 327 10.91 -11.01 -20.97
N VAL A 328 10.62 -12.31 -21.17
CA VAL A 328 11.32 -13.16 -22.14
C VAL A 328 11.19 -12.61 -23.57
N ILE A 329 9.99 -12.18 -23.96
CA ILE A 329 9.74 -11.58 -25.29
C ILE A 329 10.48 -10.25 -25.44
N GLY A 330 10.41 -9.38 -24.44
CA GLY A 330 11.04 -8.06 -24.44
C GLY A 330 12.56 -8.14 -24.52
N GLN A 331 13.18 -9.02 -23.71
CA GLN A 331 14.63 -9.28 -23.79
C GLN A 331 15.04 -9.80 -25.18
N SER A 332 14.21 -10.66 -25.79
CA SER A 332 14.47 -11.19 -27.13
C SER A 332 14.42 -10.08 -28.18
N TRP A 333 13.46 -9.16 -28.08
CA TRP A 333 13.40 -7.97 -28.92
C TRP A 333 14.60 -7.04 -28.76
N LEU A 334 15.05 -6.78 -27.53
CA LEU A 334 16.23 -5.95 -27.30
C LEU A 334 17.48 -6.55 -27.95
N ARG A 335 17.74 -7.85 -27.76
CA ARG A 335 18.83 -8.56 -28.47
C ARG A 335 18.66 -8.49 -29.99
N ARG A 336 17.43 -8.58 -30.49
CA ARG A 336 17.14 -8.50 -31.93
C ARG A 336 17.43 -7.12 -32.52
N LEU A 337 17.18 -6.06 -31.77
CA LEU A 337 17.41 -4.67 -32.17
C LEU A 337 18.91 -4.32 -32.16
N GLU A 338 19.72 -4.99 -31.34
CA GLU A 338 21.18 -4.86 -31.32
C GLU A 338 21.88 -5.68 -32.43
N HIS A 339 21.15 -6.58 -33.09
CA HIS A 339 21.70 -7.43 -34.14
C HIS A 339 22.13 -6.60 -35.38
N PRO A 340 23.29 -6.89 -36.01
CA PRO A 340 23.82 -6.10 -37.13
C PRO A 340 22.86 -5.98 -38.32
N GLU A 341 22.16 -7.06 -38.65
CA GLU A 341 21.09 -7.05 -39.64
C GLU A 341 19.78 -6.59 -38.99
N PRO A 342 19.24 -5.41 -39.31
CA PRO A 342 18.04 -4.91 -38.65
C PRO A 342 16.83 -5.81 -38.92
N PRO A 343 15.89 -5.93 -37.96
CA PRO A 343 14.65 -6.66 -38.20
C PRO A 343 13.83 -6.00 -39.30
N ARG A 344 13.04 -6.79 -40.04
CA ARG A 344 12.16 -6.30 -41.11
C ARG A 344 11.16 -5.24 -40.61
N SER A 345 10.79 -5.30 -39.34
CA SER A 345 9.93 -4.33 -38.66
C SER A 345 10.33 -4.20 -37.19
N LYS A 346 10.15 -3.01 -36.63
CA LYS A 346 10.21 -2.77 -35.18
C LYS A 346 8.88 -3.19 -34.52
N PRO A 347 8.86 -3.47 -33.21
CA PRO A 347 7.60 -3.74 -32.52
C PRO A 347 6.71 -2.49 -32.57
N ASN A 348 5.48 -2.66 -33.06
CA ASN A 348 4.52 -1.55 -33.22
C ASN A 348 3.92 -1.10 -31.88
N ASP A 349 3.80 -2.05 -30.93
CA ASP A 349 3.34 -1.82 -29.57
C ASP A 349 4.42 -2.34 -28.61
N LEU A 350 5.06 -1.43 -27.89
CA LEU A 350 6.11 -1.77 -26.94
C LEU A 350 5.53 -2.62 -25.80
N SER A 351 4.41 -2.19 -25.21
CA SER A 351 3.80 -2.82 -24.03
C SER A 351 3.37 -4.26 -24.29
N ALA A 352 2.80 -4.54 -25.46
CA ALA A 352 2.39 -5.89 -25.88
C ALA A 352 3.59 -6.83 -26.08
N ASN A 353 4.79 -6.29 -26.26
CA ASN A 353 6.02 -7.03 -26.48
C ASN A 353 6.96 -7.00 -25.26
N GLY A 354 6.47 -6.63 -24.07
CA GLY A 354 7.27 -6.57 -22.85
C GLY A 354 8.34 -5.47 -22.86
N LEU A 355 8.12 -4.43 -23.64
CA LEU A 355 8.96 -3.25 -23.73
C LEU A 355 8.20 -2.03 -23.21
N ALA A 356 8.95 -1.03 -22.73
CA ALA A 356 8.44 0.28 -22.36
C ALA A 356 9.23 1.37 -23.10
N PRO A 357 8.66 2.57 -23.32
CA PRO A 357 9.42 3.72 -23.78
C PRO A 357 10.42 4.21 -22.71
N SER A 358 11.53 4.75 -23.18
CA SER A 358 12.57 5.46 -22.42
C SER A 358 13.09 6.62 -23.28
N TRP A 359 13.80 7.58 -22.69
CA TRP A 359 14.31 8.76 -23.40
C TRP A 359 15.84 8.83 -23.36
N ASP A 360 16.45 8.99 -24.54
CA ASP A 360 17.89 9.22 -24.68
C ASP A 360 18.30 10.68 -24.35
N ASN A 361 19.58 11.02 -24.53
CA ASN A 361 20.11 12.37 -24.23
C ASN A 361 19.60 13.45 -25.20
N ASP A 362 18.97 13.06 -26.31
CA ASP A 362 18.32 13.94 -27.28
C ASP A 362 16.81 14.05 -27.06
N GLY A 363 16.27 13.42 -26.01
CA GLY A 363 14.83 13.39 -25.74
C GLY A 363 14.06 12.51 -26.72
N ARG A 364 14.73 11.60 -27.45
CA ARG A 364 14.08 10.67 -28.37
C ARG A 364 13.67 9.41 -27.63
N VAL A 365 12.51 8.88 -28.02
CA VAL A 365 11.98 7.64 -27.47
C VAL A 365 12.79 6.45 -27.98
N VAL A 366 13.31 5.65 -27.06
CA VAL A 366 14.00 4.39 -27.30
C VAL A 366 13.33 3.26 -26.50
N PRO A 367 13.23 2.03 -27.04
CA PRO A 367 12.66 0.91 -26.31
C PRO A 367 13.59 0.47 -25.18
N ARG A 368 13.01 0.15 -24.03
CA ARG A 368 13.67 -0.54 -22.91
C ARG A 368 12.84 -1.74 -22.49
N LEU A 369 13.41 -2.62 -21.66
CA LEU A 369 12.65 -3.67 -21.00
C LEU A 369 11.59 -3.05 -20.09
N ASP A 370 10.36 -3.56 -20.17
CA ASP A 370 9.32 -3.19 -19.21
C ASP A 370 9.63 -3.86 -17.86
N THR A 371 9.59 -3.06 -16.81
CA THR A 371 9.79 -3.50 -15.43
C THR A 371 8.48 -3.55 -14.65
N PHE A 372 7.37 -3.21 -15.31
CA PHE A 372 6.01 -3.20 -14.77
C PHE A 372 5.86 -2.28 -13.54
N GLY A 373 6.80 -1.35 -13.35
CA GLY A 373 6.88 -0.51 -12.15
C GLY A 373 7.29 -1.26 -10.87
N LYS A 374 7.88 -2.45 -10.98
CA LYS A 374 8.23 -3.34 -9.85
C LYS A 374 9.70 -3.33 -9.47
N TYR A 375 10.60 -2.98 -10.38
CA TYR A 375 12.04 -2.85 -10.10
C TYR A 375 12.73 -1.85 -11.04
N PRO A 376 13.85 -1.23 -10.62
CA PRO A 376 14.66 -0.38 -11.49
C PRO A 376 15.50 -1.23 -12.45
N LEU A 377 15.84 -0.71 -13.63
CA LEU A 377 16.89 -1.29 -14.48
C LEU A 377 18.31 -1.07 -13.92
N PRO A 378 18.74 0.14 -13.52
CA PRO A 378 20.04 0.32 -12.87
C PRO A 378 20.07 -0.35 -11.51
N GLU A 379 21.19 -0.97 -11.15
CA GLU A 379 21.36 -1.56 -9.82
C GLU A 379 21.57 -0.45 -8.78
N LEU A 380 20.62 -0.36 -7.84
CA LEU A 380 20.61 0.63 -6.77
C LEU A 380 20.88 -0.07 -5.44
N GLU A 381 21.76 0.49 -4.61
CA GLU A 381 22.00 -0.05 -3.25
C GLU A 381 20.85 0.30 -2.29
N ASN A 382 20.01 1.28 -2.64
CA ASN A 382 18.88 1.78 -1.84
C ASN A 382 19.33 2.10 -0.41
N PHE A 383 20.25 3.07 -0.25
CA PHE A 383 20.85 3.35 1.05
C PHE A 383 19.84 3.87 2.10
N ARG A 384 19.13 4.97 1.78
CA ARG A 384 18.07 5.55 2.63
C ARG A 384 16.69 5.30 2.06
N TYR A 385 16.53 5.51 0.75
CA TYR A 385 15.22 5.45 0.09
C TYR A 385 15.06 4.20 -0.77
N GLY A 386 13.84 3.67 -0.82
CA GLY A 386 13.46 2.58 -1.72
C GLY A 386 13.03 3.11 -3.08
N TRP A 387 13.62 2.59 -4.16
CA TRP A 387 13.27 2.98 -5.53
C TRP A 387 11.77 2.95 -5.82
N GLN A 388 11.09 1.88 -5.42
CA GLN A 388 9.66 1.70 -5.67
C GLN A 388 8.83 2.82 -5.05
N ARG A 389 9.28 3.36 -3.91
CA ARG A 389 8.62 4.47 -3.22
C ARG A 389 8.85 5.78 -3.93
N VAL A 390 10.09 6.05 -4.35
CA VAL A 390 10.42 7.26 -5.10
C VAL A 390 9.68 7.27 -6.44
N ALA A 391 9.77 6.20 -7.22
CA ALA A 391 9.07 6.08 -8.49
C ALA A 391 7.54 6.15 -8.32
N GLY A 392 7.01 5.47 -7.30
CA GLY A 392 5.60 5.51 -6.94
C GLY A 392 5.12 6.91 -6.55
N ALA A 393 5.88 7.66 -5.74
CA ALA A 393 5.52 9.01 -5.33
C ALA A 393 5.42 9.97 -6.52
N TYR A 394 6.34 9.88 -7.48
CA TYR A 394 6.29 10.69 -8.69
C TYR A 394 5.12 10.31 -9.60
N ALA A 395 4.90 9.02 -9.83
CA ALA A 395 3.77 8.56 -10.65
C ALA A 395 2.42 8.87 -9.99
N GLY A 396 2.32 8.70 -8.67
CA GLY A 396 1.14 9.03 -7.89
C GLY A 396 0.86 10.52 -7.86
N PHE A 397 1.89 11.37 -7.77
CA PHE A 397 1.73 12.82 -7.91
C PHE A 397 1.08 13.19 -9.25
N ALA A 398 1.62 12.64 -10.34
CA ALA A 398 1.11 12.93 -11.67
C ALA A 398 -0.30 12.38 -11.90
N LEU A 399 -0.60 11.18 -11.40
CA LEU A 399 -1.95 10.61 -11.45
C LEU A 399 -2.96 11.46 -10.66
N GLY A 400 -2.57 11.90 -9.45
CA GLY A 400 -3.40 12.74 -8.60
C GLY A 400 -3.70 14.10 -9.23
N GLU A 401 -2.71 14.74 -9.86
CA GLU A 401 -2.95 15.96 -10.65
C GLU A 401 -3.92 15.69 -11.81
N ALA A 402 -3.68 14.64 -12.59
CA ALA A 402 -4.51 14.31 -13.75
C ALA A 402 -5.98 14.04 -13.36
N LEU A 403 -6.21 13.39 -12.21
CA LEU A 403 -7.54 13.18 -11.65
C LEU A 403 -8.21 14.50 -11.23
N GLY A 404 -7.49 15.36 -10.52
CA GLY A 404 -8.06 16.58 -9.95
C GLY A 404 -8.14 17.76 -10.92
N THR A 405 -7.49 17.71 -12.07
CA THR A 405 -7.39 18.84 -13.01
C THR A 405 -8.75 19.36 -13.49
N ALA A 406 -9.70 18.47 -13.80
CA ALA A 406 -11.01 18.90 -14.33
C ALA A 406 -11.92 19.54 -13.27
N VAL A 407 -11.58 19.38 -11.99
CA VAL A 407 -12.33 19.88 -10.82
C VAL A 407 -11.54 20.91 -10.00
N ASP A 408 -10.31 21.25 -10.40
CA ASP A 408 -9.47 22.20 -9.69
C ASP A 408 -10.15 23.58 -9.62
N ARG A 409 -10.20 24.14 -8.41
CA ARG A 409 -10.79 25.42 -8.04
C ARG A 409 -12.32 25.51 -8.22
N LEU A 410 -13.00 24.41 -8.48
CA LEU A 410 -14.46 24.36 -8.44
C LEU A 410 -14.96 24.33 -6.99
N ARG A 411 -16.21 24.73 -6.79
CA ARG A 411 -16.96 24.46 -5.57
C ARG A 411 -17.50 23.04 -5.59
N LEU A 412 -17.77 22.48 -4.41
CA LEU A 412 -18.28 21.10 -4.31
C LEU A 412 -19.63 20.92 -5.03
N ASP A 413 -20.52 21.90 -4.97
CA ASP A 413 -21.80 21.89 -5.69
C ASP A 413 -21.62 21.91 -7.21
N GLU A 414 -20.59 22.59 -7.73
CA GLU A 414 -20.24 22.58 -9.15
C GLU A 414 -19.66 21.24 -9.60
N ILE A 415 -18.84 20.60 -8.75
CA ILE A 415 -18.32 19.25 -9.00
C ILE A 415 -19.48 18.26 -9.10
N VAL A 416 -20.40 18.28 -8.13
CA VAL A 416 -21.56 17.39 -8.11
C VAL A 416 -22.49 17.66 -9.30
N ALA A 417 -22.71 18.93 -9.66
CA ALA A 417 -23.53 19.27 -10.81
C ALA A 417 -22.94 18.76 -12.14
N ARG A 418 -21.61 18.70 -12.26
CA ARG A 418 -20.92 18.28 -13.48
C ARG A 418 -20.70 16.78 -13.57
N PHE A 419 -20.40 16.11 -12.47
CA PHE A 419 -19.97 14.70 -12.46
C PHE A 419 -20.97 13.76 -11.76
N GLY A 420 -22.01 14.29 -11.12
CA GLY A 420 -22.99 13.52 -10.35
C GLY A 420 -22.67 13.46 -8.86
N PRO A 421 -23.51 12.79 -8.06
CA PRO A 421 -23.40 12.77 -6.59
C PRO A 421 -22.09 12.17 -6.07
N ASP A 422 -21.48 11.25 -6.83
CA ASP A 422 -20.22 10.60 -6.49
C ASP A 422 -18.99 11.43 -6.92
N GLY A 423 -19.19 12.56 -7.60
CA GLY A 423 -18.12 13.38 -8.17
C GLY A 423 -17.33 12.64 -9.25
N VAL A 424 -16.03 12.92 -9.34
CA VAL A 424 -15.09 12.21 -10.19
C VAL A 424 -14.96 10.75 -9.71
N THR A 425 -15.02 9.79 -10.63
CA THR A 425 -14.91 8.34 -10.35
C THR A 425 -13.70 7.67 -11.02
N GLY A 426 -12.89 8.45 -11.74
CA GLY A 426 -11.66 8.06 -12.44
C GLY A 426 -11.15 9.24 -13.26
N PRO A 427 -10.02 9.13 -13.99
CA PRO A 427 -9.43 10.25 -14.73
C PRO A 427 -10.45 10.83 -15.72
N PRO A 428 -10.97 12.04 -15.48
CA PRO A 428 -11.91 12.66 -16.41
C PRO A 428 -11.14 13.15 -17.65
N VAL A 429 -11.84 13.41 -18.74
CA VAL A 429 -11.25 14.16 -19.86
C VAL A 429 -10.89 15.55 -19.36
N ALA A 430 -9.59 15.80 -19.21
CA ALA A 430 -9.01 17.09 -18.89
C ALA A 430 -8.12 17.53 -20.06
N PHE A 431 -8.24 18.79 -20.47
CA PHE A 431 -7.67 19.29 -21.73
C PHE A 431 -8.24 18.55 -22.94
N ASP A 432 -7.54 17.54 -23.46
CA ASP A 432 -7.88 16.82 -24.70
C ASP A 432 -8.27 15.35 -24.52
N GLN A 433 -7.81 14.67 -23.45
CA GLN A 433 -8.14 13.27 -23.15
C GLN A 433 -7.90 12.95 -21.65
N PRO A 434 -8.31 11.78 -21.15
CA PRO A 434 -8.00 11.36 -19.78
C PRO A 434 -6.49 11.21 -19.52
N GLY A 435 -6.08 11.30 -18.26
CA GLY A 435 -4.71 10.97 -17.83
C GLY A 435 -3.63 11.97 -18.25
N ARG A 436 -4.01 13.18 -18.69
CA ARG A 436 -3.06 14.24 -19.08
C ARG A 436 -2.40 14.88 -17.86
N ILE A 437 -1.08 15.04 -17.93
CA ILE A 437 -0.35 15.76 -16.88
C ILE A 437 -0.50 17.28 -17.05
N GLY A 438 -0.48 18.01 -15.94
CA GLY A 438 -0.58 19.47 -15.91
C GLY A 438 0.73 20.15 -15.48
N SER A 439 0.63 21.46 -15.22
CA SER A 439 1.76 22.31 -14.85
C SER A 439 2.43 21.92 -13.52
N LEU A 440 1.74 21.25 -12.59
CA LEU A 440 2.32 20.83 -11.32
C LEU A 440 3.32 19.71 -11.55
N THR A 441 2.94 18.68 -12.32
CA THR A 441 3.85 17.58 -12.68
C THR A 441 5.02 18.10 -13.52
N GLN A 442 4.77 18.97 -14.50
CA GLN A 442 5.87 19.55 -15.28
C GLN A 442 6.87 20.29 -14.39
N ARG A 443 6.40 21.14 -13.46
CA ARG A 443 7.26 21.83 -12.48
C ARG A 443 8.00 20.85 -11.56
N LEU A 444 7.32 19.81 -11.09
CA LEU A 444 7.95 18.75 -10.29
C LEU A 444 9.16 18.18 -11.04
N LEU A 445 8.99 17.80 -12.32
CA LEU A 445 10.07 17.24 -13.14
C LEU A 445 11.24 18.23 -13.31
N PHE A 446 10.99 19.51 -13.57
CA PHE A 446 12.07 20.49 -13.69
C PHE A 446 12.74 20.83 -12.36
N TYR A 447 12.02 20.80 -11.23
CA TYR A 447 12.66 20.88 -9.90
C TYR A 447 13.55 19.67 -9.62
N THR A 448 13.13 18.47 -10.00
CA THR A 448 13.96 17.26 -9.91
C THR A 448 15.20 17.36 -10.78
N GLU A 449 15.06 17.88 -12.01
CA GLU A 449 16.20 18.17 -12.87
C GLU A 449 17.18 19.15 -12.20
N ALA A 450 16.67 20.21 -11.53
CA ALA A 450 17.51 21.15 -10.78
C ALA A 450 18.28 20.46 -9.65
N VAL A 451 17.63 19.56 -8.92
CA VAL A 451 18.26 18.77 -7.84
C VAL A 451 19.37 17.88 -8.38
N ILE A 452 19.15 17.16 -9.49
CA ILE A 452 20.20 16.35 -10.16
C ILE A 452 21.34 17.25 -10.65
N ARG A 453 21.01 18.41 -11.26
CA ARG A 453 21.98 19.37 -11.78
C ARG A 453 22.68 20.19 -10.68
N SER A 454 22.28 20.04 -9.42
CA SER A 454 23.00 20.65 -8.30
C SER A 454 24.44 20.13 -8.22
N PRO A 455 25.46 21.00 -8.21
CA PRO A 455 26.88 20.61 -8.09
C PRO A 455 27.24 20.05 -6.70
N HIS A 456 26.29 20.07 -5.76
CA HIS A 456 26.48 19.63 -4.38
C HIS A 456 26.95 18.17 -4.27
N ARG A 457 26.44 17.28 -5.12
CA ARG A 457 26.73 15.84 -5.02
C ARG A 457 28.23 15.53 -5.19
N GLU A 458 28.94 16.32 -5.97
CA GLU A 458 30.38 16.19 -6.22
C GLU A 458 31.24 16.81 -5.12
N GLN A 459 30.72 17.81 -4.41
CA GLN A 459 31.43 18.51 -3.34
C GLN A 459 30.51 18.68 -2.12
N PRO A 460 30.09 17.58 -1.46
CA PRO A 460 29.06 17.63 -0.42
C PRO A 460 29.47 18.40 0.84
N GLU A 461 30.76 18.68 1.03
CA GLU A 461 31.27 19.48 2.14
C GLU A 461 31.41 20.98 1.81
N SER A 462 31.19 21.36 0.54
CA SER A 462 31.44 22.72 0.06
C SER A 462 30.19 23.61 0.18
N ARG A 463 30.15 24.40 1.25
CA ARG A 463 29.09 25.41 1.47
C ARG A 463 29.02 26.47 0.36
N GLU A 464 30.13 26.75 -0.33
CA GLU A 464 30.11 27.69 -1.47
C GLU A 464 29.40 27.10 -2.69
N VAL A 465 29.47 25.77 -2.88
CA VAL A 465 28.75 25.05 -3.95
C VAL A 465 27.25 25.00 -3.66
N GLU A 466 26.85 24.82 -2.41
CA GLU A 466 25.44 24.89 -1.99
C GLU A 466 24.78 26.23 -2.35
N LYS A 467 25.50 27.35 -2.20
CA LYS A 467 24.99 28.69 -2.56
C LYS A 467 24.68 28.87 -4.05
N LEU A 468 25.19 27.99 -4.91
CA LEU A 468 24.88 28.01 -6.35
C LEU A 468 23.50 27.41 -6.66
N PHE A 469 22.94 26.60 -5.75
CA PHE A 469 21.72 25.84 -5.99
C PHE A 469 20.51 26.69 -6.38
N PRO A 470 20.22 27.85 -5.75
CA PRO A 470 19.15 28.74 -6.22
C PRO A 470 19.36 29.23 -7.66
N GLY A 471 20.60 29.30 -8.15
CA GLY A 471 20.91 29.61 -9.55
C GLY A 471 20.51 28.47 -10.49
N VAL A 472 20.85 27.24 -10.11
CA VAL A 472 20.48 26.01 -10.85
C VAL A 472 18.95 25.86 -10.94
N VAL A 473 18.25 26.12 -9.84
CA VAL A 473 16.77 26.09 -9.80
C VAL A 473 16.15 27.11 -10.74
N ARG A 474 16.69 28.35 -10.80
CA ARG A 474 16.24 29.34 -11.79
C ARG A 474 16.45 28.84 -13.22
N GLY A 475 17.59 28.23 -13.52
CA GLY A 475 17.87 27.65 -14.84
C GLY A 475 16.88 26.56 -15.24
N ALA A 476 16.49 25.68 -14.31
CA ALA A 476 15.49 24.66 -14.58
C ALA A 476 14.08 25.24 -14.79
N LEU A 477 13.69 26.23 -13.99
CA LEU A 477 12.41 26.94 -14.21
C LEU A 477 12.40 27.73 -15.52
N LEU A 478 13.53 28.28 -15.96
CA LEU A 478 13.66 28.90 -17.29
C LEU A 478 13.46 27.87 -18.41
N ARG A 479 14.03 26.65 -18.27
CA ARG A 479 13.77 25.56 -19.22
C ARG A 479 12.30 25.13 -19.23
N TRP A 480 11.66 25.05 -18.06
CA TRP A 480 10.22 24.80 -17.98
C TRP A 480 9.41 25.90 -18.69
N LEU A 481 9.66 27.18 -18.37
CA LEU A 481 8.99 28.31 -19.01
C LEU A 481 9.21 28.32 -20.52
N HIS A 482 10.39 27.89 -20.99
CA HIS A 482 10.65 27.71 -22.41
C HIS A 482 9.73 26.69 -23.04
N THR A 483 9.48 25.54 -22.39
CA THR A 483 8.47 24.59 -22.87
C THR A 483 7.04 25.16 -22.81
N GLN A 484 6.80 26.22 -22.03
CA GLN A 484 5.52 26.95 -22.03
C GLN A 484 5.46 28.10 -23.06
N GLY A 485 6.49 28.27 -23.90
CA GLY A 485 6.55 29.25 -24.97
C GLY A 485 7.41 30.50 -24.69
N ALA A 486 8.08 30.58 -23.54
CA ALA A 486 9.03 31.67 -23.28
C ALA A 486 10.31 31.51 -24.12
N PRO A 487 10.96 32.61 -24.55
CA PRO A 487 12.24 32.53 -25.25
C PRO A 487 13.36 32.09 -24.29
N LEU A 488 14.21 31.17 -24.74
CA LEU A 488 15.43 30.77 -24.02
C LEU A 488 16.54 30.49 -25.04
N GLU A 489 17.66 31.19 -24.91
CA GLU A 489 18.84 30.94 -25.75
C GLU A 489 19.65 29.75 -25.21
N ASN A 490 20.26 28.98 -26.12
CA ASN A 490 21.18 27.88 -25.79
C ASN A 490 20.59 26.82 -24.82
N THR A 491 19.42 26.26 -25.16
CA THR A 491 18.77 25.20 -24.38
C THR A 491 19.63 23.94 -24.26
N ASP A 492 19.74 23.41 -23.05
CA ASP A 492 20.57 22.25 -22.73
C ASP A 492 19.85 21.18 -21.91
N GLY A 493 20.38 19.95 -21.93
CA GLY A 493 19.79 18.77 -21.30
C GLY A 493 18.66 18.13 -22.11
N TRP A 494 18.21 16.97 -21.63
CA TRP A 494 17.29 16.12 -22.39
C TRP A 494 15.81 16.45 -22.16
N LEU A 495 15.43 16.85 -20.93
CA LEU A 495 14.04 17.02 -20.54
C LEU A 495 13.34 18.12 -21.37
N VAL A 496 14.03 19.24 -21.59
CA VAL A 496 13.54 20.36 -22.42
C VAL A 496 13.32 19.98 -23.89
N LYS A 497 13.93 18.90 -24.37
CA LYS A 497 13.80 18.41 -25.76
C LYS A 497 12.57 17.50 -25.96
N VAL A 498 11.88 17.11 -24.89
CA VAL A 498 10.71 16.21 -24.96
C VAL A 498 9.49 16.98 -25.47
N PRO A 499 8.96 16.67 -26.67
CA PRO A 499 7.90 17.47 -27.29
C PRO A 499 6.61 17.54 -26.47
N GLU A 500 6.27 16.47 -25.76
CA GLU A 500 5.05 16.36 -24.95
C GLU A 500 5.04 17.38 -23.78
N LEU A 501 6.21 17.83 -23.31
CA LEU A 501 6.33 18.85 -22.27
C LEU A 501 6.16 20.28 -22.79
N HIS A 502 6.08 20.47 -24.12
CA HIS A 502 5.80 21.77 -24.76
C HIS A 502 4.30 22.06 -24.88
N VAL A 503 3.44 21.12 -24.47
CA VAL A 503 2.01 21.35 -24.43
C VAL A 503 1.66 22.14 -23.17
N ARG A 504 1.30 23.40 -23.38
CA ARG A 504 0.89 24.31 -22.31
C ARG A 504 -0.44 23.88 -21.68
N ARG A 505 -0.43 23.49 -20.40
CA ARG A 505 -1.60 22.97 -19.67
C ARG A 505 -1.68 23.52 -18.25
N GLY A 506 -2.81 24.08 -17.89
CA GLY A 506 -3.17 24.47 -16.50
C GLY A 506 -2.62 25.80 -16.00
N ALA A 507 -1.43 26.26 -16.42
CA ALA A 507 -0.87 27.55 -16.00
C ALA A 507 -1.35 28.71 -16.90
N ASP A 508 -1.98 29.71 -16.30
CA ASP A 508 -2.44 30.92 -16.99
C ASP A 508 -1.28 31.91 -17.26
N ASP A 509 -1.54 32.94 -18.06
CA ASP A 509 -0.50 33.93 -18.42
C ASP A 509 0.00 34.71 -17.19
N ALA A 510 -0.83 34.93 -16.18
CA ALA A 510 -0.44 35.67 -14.98
C ALA A 510 0.55 34.85 -14.14
N GLU A 511 0.27 33.56 -13.94
CA GLU A 511 1.18 32.62 -13.26
C GLU A 511 2.50 32.52 -14.01
N LEU A 512 2.49 32.28 -15.32
CA LEU A 512 3.71 32.18 -16.12
C LEU A 512 4.55 33.46 -16.11
N ASN A 513 3.91 34.63 -16.22
CA ASN A 513 4.61 35.92 -16.16
C ASN A 513 5.20 36.19 -14.78
N ALA A 514 4.53 35.80 -13.70
CA ALA A 514 5.06 35.92 -12.34
C ALA A 514 6.31 35.05 -12.15
N TYR A 515 6.25 33.78 -12.59
CA TYR A 515 7.41 32.89 -12.61
C TYR A 515 8.55 33.49 -13.42
N HIS A 516 8.29 33.93 -14.66
CA HIS A 516 9.27 34.53 -15.54
C HIS A 516 9.97 35.72 -14.88
N ALA A 517 9.20 36.68 -14.33
CA ALA A 517 9.74 37.85 -13.63
C ALA A 517 10.64 37.46 -12.45
N LEU A 518 10.26 36.45 -11.66
CA LEU A 518 11.04 35.98 -10.52
C LEU A 518 12.34 35.28 -10.94
N VAL A 519 12.31 34.42 -11.95
CA VAL A 519 13.50 33.65 -12.37
C VAL A 519 14.48 34.51 -13.15
N THR A 520 14.01 35.51 -13.91
CA THR A 520 14.88 36.51 -14.56
C THR A 520 15.26 37.66 -13.63
N ARG A 521 14.81 37.65 -12.37
CA ARG A 521 15.06 38.69 -11.36
C ARG A 521 14.68 40.09 -11.85
N ALA A 522 13.52 40.21 -12.49
CA ALA A 522 12.98 41.49 -12.91
C ALA A 522 12.81 42.43 -11.69
N PRO A 523 13.14 43.74 -11.80
CA PRO A 523 13.06 44.69 -10.68
C PRO A 523 11.69 44.75 -9.99
N GLN A 524 10.61 44.52 -10.74
CA GLN A 524 9.22 44.54 -10.31
C GLN A 524 8.68 43.18 -9.83
N ALA A 525 9.51 42.14 -9.77
CA ALA A 525 9.07 40.81 -9.41
C ALA A 525 8.69 40.73 -7.92
N SER A 526 7.43 40.38 -7.64
CA SER A 526 6.95 40.10 -6.28
C SER A 526 7.00 38.60 -5.99
N PRO A 527 7.42 38.17 -4.78
CA PRO A 527 7.33 36.77 -4.38
C PRO A 527 5.91 36.24 -4.49
N MET A 528 5.79 34.99 -4.91
CA MET A 528 4.52 34.26 -4.89
C MET A 528 4.23 33.76 -3.47
N SER A 529 2.96 33.41 -3.24
CA SER A 529 2.48 32.78 -2.01
C SER A 529 1.47 31.70 -2.33
N GLY A 530 1.38 30.68 -1.48
CA GLY A 530 0.36 29.64 -1.54
C GLY A 530 0.89 28.24 -1.87
N PRO A 531 -0.02 27.29 -2.08
CA PRO A 531 0.25 25.86 -1.93
C PRO A 531 1.21 25.29 -2.97
N ALA A 532 1.45 25.99 -4.09
CA ALA A 532 2.42 25.57 -5.10
C ALA A 532 3.87 25.47 -4.57
N ALA A 533 4.16 26.10 -3.41
CA ALA A 533 5.40 25.90 -2.67
C ALA A 533 5.67 24.41 -2.31
N LEU A 534 4.62 23.62 -2.08
CA LEU A 534 4.70 22.21 -1.67
C LEU A 534 5.30 21.30 -2.76
N VAL A 535 5.24 21.71 -4.04
CA VAL A 535 5.79 20.92 -5.17
C VAL A 535 7.30 20.70 -5.02
N GLY A 536 8.00 21.62 -4.35
CA GLY A 536 9.45 21.53 -4.12
C GLY A 536 9.88 20.49 -3.08
N ALA A 537 8.97 19.97 -2.26
CA ALA A 537 9.29 19.08 -1.14
C ALA A 537 9.84 17.72 -1.62
N LEU A 538 9.17 17.09 -2.60
CA LEU A 538 9.54 15.76 -3.11
C LEU A 538 10.88 15.75 -3.88
N PRO A 539 11.26 16.79 -4.66
CA PRO A 539 12.61 16.87 -5.20
C PRO A 539 13.68 17.13 -4.14
N ALA A 540 13.41 18.01 -3.17
CA ALA A 540 14.39 18.42 -2.16
C ALA A 540 14.90 17.24 -1.32
N VAL A 541 14.01 16.33 -0.92
CA VAL A 541 14.32 15.17 -0.07
C VAL A 541 15.32 14.20 -0.72
N LEU A 542 15.35 14.12 -2.07
CA LEU A 542 16.21 13.20 -2.81
C LEU A 542 17.70 13.54 -2.68
N THR A 543 18.04 14.78 -2.31
CA THR A 543 19.42 15.19 -2.07
C THR A 543 20.10 14.39 -0.96
N ALA A 544 19.33 13.77 -0.06
CA ALA A 544 19.80 13.00 1.10
C ALA A 544 19.69 11.47 0.93
N ALA A 545 19.55 10.97 -0.31
CA ALA A 545 19.29 9.54 -0.58
C ALA A 545 20.45 8.58 -0.25
N GLY A 546 21.69 9.07 -0.30
CA GLY A 546 22.91 8.28 -0.11
C GLY A 546 23.77 8.71 1.09
N PRO A 547 24.74 7.88 1.50
CA PRO A 547 25.63 8.21 2.60
C PRO A 547 26.55 9.38 2.22
N GLY A 548 26.65 10.38 3.10
CA GLY A 548 27.44 11.59 2.84
C GLY A 548 26.86 12.48 1.72
N THR A 549 25.60 12.25 1.34
CA THR A 549 24.83 13.14 0.46
C THR A 549 23.93 14.04 1.31
N GLY A 550 23.47 15.15 0.75
CA GLY A 550 22.62 16.12 1.43
C GLY A 550 23.37 17.37 1.85
N PHE A 551 22.65 18.49 1.91
CA PHE A 551 23.23 19.79 2.22
C PHE A 551 23.63 19.88 3.68
N SER A 552 24.60 20.74 3.99
CA SER A 552 25.11 21.01 5.33
C SER A 552 24.01 21.50 6.29
N GLY A 553 23.01 22.22 5.78
CA GLY A 553 21.80 22.63 6.52
C GLY A 553 20.65 21.62 6.47
N GLY A 554 20.89 20.40 5.97
CA GLY A 554 19.88 19.35 5.83
C GLY A 554 18.78 19.67 4.82
N ILE A 555 17.74 18.83 4.81
CA ILE A 555 16.60 18.94 3.89
C ILE A 555 15.88 20.29 4.01
N GLY A 556 15.79 20.85 5.23
CA GLY A 556 15.18 22.16 5.45
C GLY A 556 15.88 23.30 4.70
N GLN A 557 17.21 23.27 4.59
CA GLN A 557 17.96 24.24 3.78
C GLN A 557 17.71 24.05 2.29
N VAL A 558 17.67 22.80 1.81
CA VAL A 558 17.38 22.48 0.40
C VAL A 558 16.00 23.00 0.01
N VAL A 559 14.99 22.79 0.86
CA VAL A 559 13.64 23.32 0.63
C VAL A 559 13.67 24.83 0.55
N ARG A 560 14.33 25.53 1.48
CA ARG A 560 14.43 27.00 1.42
C ARG A 560 15.12 27.46 0.13
N ASP A 561 16.25 26.87 -0.24
CA ASP A 561 17.00 27.27 -1.43
C ASP A 561 16.27 26.97 -2.74
N LEU A 562 15.46 25.92 -2.78
CA LEU A 562 14.64 25.55 -3.94
C LEU A 562 13.36 26.40 -4.02
N VAL A 563 12.58 26.45 -2.93
CA VAL A 563 11.24 27.06 -2.91
C VAL A 563 11.32 28.59 -2.87
N ALA A 564 12.27 29.18 -2.12
CA ALA A 564 12.41 30.64 -1.98
C ALA A 564 12.84 31.38 -3.26
N VAL A 565 13.19 30.64 -4.31
CA VAL A 565 13.32 31.21 -5.66
C VAL A 565 12.00 31.85 -6.09
N THR A 566 10.85 31.26 -5.70
CA THR A 566 9.51 31.69 -6.12
C THR A 566 8.62 32.09 -4.94
N HIS A 567 8.57 31.28 -3.88
CA HIS A 567 7.69 31.47 -2.71
C HIS A 567 8.53 31.78 -1.47
N ARG A 568 8.41 33.00 -0.93
CA ARG A 568 9.27 33.49 0.19
C ARG A 568 8.53 33.70 1.51
N GLN A 569 7.24 33.36 1.56
CA GLN A 569 6.47 33.46 2.80
C GLN A 569 6.89 32.32 3.74
N GLU A 570 7.13 32.63 5.02
CA GLU A 570 7.61 31.63 5.98
C GLU A 570 6.58 30.52 6.24
N ASP A 571 5.28 30.81 6.20
CA ASP A 571 4.22 29.78 6.28
C ASP A 571 4.35 28.73 5.18
N ASP A 572 4.61 29.17 3.94
CA ASP A 572 4.77 28.28 2.78
C ASP A 572 6.05 27.45 2.89
N LEU A 573 7.14 28.07 3.35
CA LEU A 573 8.44 27.41 3.55
C LEU A 573 8.39 26.40 4.70
N ALA A 574 7.70 26.72 5.80
CA ALA A 574 7.50 25.81 6.93
C ALA A 574 6.69 24.57 6.51
N ALA A 575 5.58 24.77 5.81
CA ALA A 575 4.76 23.67 5.31
C ALA A 575 5.50 22.78 4.29
N ALA A 576 6.26 23.38 3.36
CA ALA A 576 7.09 22.63 2.41
C ALA A 576 8.23 21.88 3.11
N GLY A 577 8.84 22.48 4.14
CA GLY A 577 9.87 21.84 4.96
C GLY A 577 9.34 20.63 5.71
N TYR A 578 8.19 20.78 6.36
CA TYR A 578 7.48 19.70 7.04
C TYR A 578 7.14 18.55 6.08
N LEU A 579 6.57 18.86 4.91
CA LEU A 579 6.25 17.85 3.89
C LEU A 579 7.51 17.13 3.38
N ALA A 580 8.64 17.82 3.25
CA ALA A 580 9.90 17.19 2.82
C ALA A 580 10.44 16.20 3.87
N TRP A 581 10.33 16.51 5.16
CA TRP A 581 10.66 15.55 6.24
C TRP A 581 9.67 14.39 6.32
N LEU A 582 8.39 14.63 6.04
CA LEU A 582 7.42 13.54 5.89
C LEU A 582 7.81 12.60 4.73
N PHE A 583 8.22 13.14 3.58
CA PHE A 583 8.74 12.32 2.49
C PHE A 583 10.03 11.60 2.84
N GLU A 584 10.88 12.15 3.71
CA GLU A 584 12.12 11.47 4.15
C GLU A 584 11.79 10.12 4.79
N HIS A 585 10.75 10.09 5.64
CA HIS A 585 10.27 8.88 6.27
C HIS A 585 9.46 8.01 5.29
N ALA A 586 8.55 8.64 4.52
CA ALA A 586 7.66 7.90 3.64
C ALA A 586 8.41 7.15 2.52
N LEU A 587 9.55 7.69 2.07
CA LEU A 587 10.38 7.12 0.99
C LEU A 587 11.39 6.08 1.48
N THR A 588 11.36 5.68 2.77
CA THR A 588 12.28 4.69 3.37
C THR A 588 12.56 3.48 2.45
N LYS A 589 13.72 2.83 2.57
CA LYS A 589 14.02 1.58 1.86
C LYS A 589 13.34 0.35 2.45
N ASP A 590 12.79 0.45 3.66
CA ASP A 590 12.31 -0.69 4.44
C ASP A 590 11.20 -1.45 3.71
N SER A 591 10.81 -2.64 4.17
CA SER A 591 9.74 -3.41 3.52
C SER A 591 8.36 -2.72 3.62
N PHE A 592 8.19 -1.81 4.58
CA PHE A 592 6.94 -1.09 4.86
C PHE A 592 7.18 0.41 5.03
N SER A 593 6.21 1.22 4.60
CA SER A 593 6.15 2.65 4.90
C SER A 593 4.91 2.92 5.75
N TYR A 594 5.11 3.50 6.92
CA TYR A 594 4.06 3.74 7.88
C TYR A 594 2.99 4.71 7.33
N PRO A 595 1.74 4.62 7.84
CA PRO A 595 0.66 5.50 7.42
C PRO A 595 0.90 6.95 7.82
N VAL A 596 0.28 7.89 7.10
CA VAL A 596 0.53 9.33 7.23
C VAL A 596 0.31 9.85 8.65
N TRP A 597 -0.68 9.33 9.38
CA TRP A 597 -0.96 9.76 10.75
C TRP A 597 0.18 9.42 11.73
N ASN A 598 0.92 8.35 11.47
CA ASN A 598 2.05 7.92 12.29
C ASN A 598 3.31 8.71 11.90
N LEU A 599 3.61 8.77 10.60
CA LEU A 599 4.73 9.55 10.06
C LEU A 599 4.64 11.04 10.44
N SER A 600 3.44 11.60 10.40
CA SER A 600 3.21 13.02 10.73
C SER A 600 3.64 13.37 12.14
N ARG A 601 3.49 12.44 13.09
CA ARG A 601 3.88 12.62 14.49
C ARG A 601 5.37 12.43 14.68
N GLU A 602 5.93 11.38 14.07
CA GLU A 602 7.37 11.12 14.09
C GLU A 602 8.15 12.35 13.59
N VAL A 603 7.70 12.97 12.49
CA VAL A 603 8.30 14.20 11.96
C VAL A 603 8.24 15.35 12.97
N LEU A 604 7.13 15.54 13.67
CA LEU A 604 6.99 16.62 14.66
C LEU A 604 7.86 16.39 15.89
N ASP A 605 8.05 15.13 16.29
CA ASP A 605 8.87 14.74 17.44
C ASP A 605 10.38 14.84 17.11
N GLU A 606 10.80 14.41 15.91
CA GLU A 606 12.21 14.42 15.49
C GLU A 606 12.71 15.80 15.07
N HIS A 607 11.82 16.66 14.57
CA HIS A 607 12.14 18.01 14.13
C HIS A 607 11.38 19.06 14.94
N PRO A 608 11.70 19.26 16.23
CA PRO A 608 11.04 20.25 17.05
C PRO A 608 11.36 21.66 16.53
N GLN A 609 10.34 22.34 16.03
CA GLN A 609 10.40 23.72 15.56
C GLN A 609 9.43 24.60 16.34
N SER A 610 9.82 25.86 16.53
CA SER A 610 9.07 26.85 17.30
C SER A 610 8.72 28.05 16.44
N GLY A 611 7.65 28.75 16.77
CA GLY A 611 7.18 29.93 16.06
C GLY A 611 5.75 29.75 15.52
N PRO A 612 5.07 30.86 15.19
CA PRO A 612 3.67 30.85 14.78
C PRO A 612 3.40 29.99 13.55
N GLU A 613 4.35 29.92 12.60
CA GLU A 613 4.25 29.13 11.38
C GLU A 613 4.22 27.62 11.72
N TRP A 614 5.03 27.19 12.69
CA TRP A 614 5.10 25.79 13.14
C TRP A 614 3.96 25.42 14.11
N ASP A 615 3.46 26.37 14.89
CA ASP A 615 2.20 26.21 15.63
C ASP A 615 1.04 25.91 14.66
N ALA A 616 0.99 26.62 13.53
CA ALA A 616 -0.02 26.39 12.49
C ALA A 616 0.15 25.03 11.80
N VAL A 617 1.38 24.57 11.55
CA VAL A 617 1.63 23.20 11.05
C VAL A 617 1.12 22.15 12.05
N ARG A 618 1.42 22.30 13.34
CA ARG A 618 0.92 21.37 14.39
C ARG A 618 -0.60 21.35 14.44
N ALA A 619 -1.24 22.51 14.43
CA ALA A 619 -2.70 22.62 14.43
C ALA A 619 -3.33 21.94 13.21
N MET A 620 -2.74 22.11 12.02
CA MET A 620 -3.20 21.43 10.81
C MET A 620 -3.08 19.90 10.93
N VAL A 621 -1.98 19.39 11.48
CA VAL A 621 -1.79 17.94 11.70
C VAL A 621 -2.84 17.43 12.69
N GLU A 622 -3.03 18.09 13.82
CA GLU A 622 -4.04 17.73 14.82
C GLU A 622 -5.47 17.69 14.25
N GLU A 623 -5.80 18.65 13.38
CA GLU A 623 -7.10 18.71 12.72
C GLU A 623 -7.28 17.58 11.68
N ALA A 624 -6.26 17.32 10.87
CA ALA A 624 -6.36 16.50 9.67
C ALA A 624 -6.07 15.00 9.85
N VAL A 625 -5.20 14.61 10.81
CA VAL A 625 -4.85 13.19 11.03
C VAL A 625 -5.50 12.63 12.30
N PRO A 626 -6.13 11.44 12.24
CA PRO A 626 -6.79 10.83 13.39
C PRO A 626 -5.81 10.31 14.45
N PHE A 627 -6.25 10.24 15.71
CA PHE A 627 -5.50 9.62 16.81
C PHE A 627 -5.96 8.19 17.08
N PHE A 628 -5.26 7.21 16.49
CA PHE A 628 -5.51 5.78 16.69
C PHE A 628 -4.98 5.19 18.01
N GLY A 629 -4.35 6.00 18.85
CA GLY A 629 -3.80 5.55 20.16
C GLY A 629 -4.82 5.62 21.30
N GLU A 630 -5.95 6.29 21.11
CA GLU A 630 -7.04 6.37 22.08
C GLU A 630 -8.02 5.22 21.86
N HIS A 631 -8.70 4.80 22.93
CA HIS A 631 -9.76 3.79 22.85
C HIS A 631 -11.00 4.39 22.19
N GLY A 632 -11.72 3.57 21.42
CA GLY A 632 -12.94 4.00 20.71
C GLY A 632 -12.76 4.14 19.20
N LEU A 633 -13.87 4.39 18.50
CA LEU A 633 -13.87 4.51 17.03
C LEU A 633 -13.29 5.86 16.60
N PRO A 634 -12.15 5.90 15.89
CA PRO A 634 -11.56 7.15 15.44
C PRO A 634 -12.40 7.74 14.29
N ASP A 635 -12.68 9.04 14.40
CA ASP A 635 -13.35 9.82 13.35
C ASP A 635 -12.38 10.05 12.17
N LEU A 636 -12.79 9.61 10.98
CA LEU A 636 -12.02 9.83 9.76
C LEU A 636 -12.49 11.12 9.10
N ARG A 637 -11.62 12.13 9.08
CA ARG A 637 -11.96 13.47 8.59
C ARG A 637 -12.33 13.48 7.11
N MET A 638 -13.32 14.29 6.74
CA MET A 638 -13.65 14.56 5.34
C MET A 638 -12.79 15.73 4.82
N PRO A 639 -12.12 15.61 3.66
CA PRO A 639 -11.28 16.69 3.12
C PRO A 639 -12.02 18.03 2.99
N GLU A 640 -13.29 18.04 2.57
CA GLU A 640 -14.06 19.29 2.44
C GLU A 640 -14.14 20.11 3.74
N LEU A 641 -14.05 19.46 4.91
CA LEU A 641 -14.15 20.11 6.21
C LEU A 641 -12.82 20.68 6.71
N ILE A 642 -11.70 20.43 6.03
CA ILE A 642 -10.37 20.87 6.46
C ILE A 642 -10.02 22.19 5.77
N GLY A 643 -10.03 23.28 6.55
CA GLY A 643 -9.69 24.62 6.08
C GLY A 643 -10.45 25.06 4.80
N ASP A 644 -9.91 26.06 4.10
CA ASP A 644 -10.55 26.65 2.92
C ASP A 644 -10.22 25.97 1.58
N GLY A 645 -9.28 25.02 1.57
CA GLY A 645 -8.82 24.32 0.37
C GLY A 645 -7.98 25.18 -0.58
N HIS A 646 -7.57 26.38 -0.19
CA HIS A 646 -6.81 27.32 -1.02
C HIS A 646 -5.45 27.68 -0.43
N THR A 647 -5.36 27.79 0.90
CA THR A 647 -4.10 28.04 1.61
C THR A 647 -3.20 26.82 1.64
N THR A 648 -1.89 27.02 1.83
CA THR A 648 -0.88 25.95 1.86
C THR A 648 -1.18 24.86 2.89
N LEU A 649 -1.52 25.26 4.12
CA LEU A 649 -1.87 24.32 5.18
C LEU A 649 -3.20 23.60 4.92
N SER A 650 -4.22 24.29 4.39
CA SER A 650 -5.49 23.62 4.08
C SER A 650 -5.33 22.55 3.00
N VAL A 651 -4.56 22.82 1.94
CA VAL A 651 -4.30 21.86 0.85
C VAL A 651 -3.56 20.63 1.37
N LEU A 652 -2.57 20.84 2.24
CA LEU A 652 -1.82 19.74 2.87
C LEU A 652 -2.70 18.93 3.83
N GLY A 653 -3.48 19.59 4.69
CA GLY A 653 -4.41 18.93 5.60
C GLY A 653 -5.49 18.12 4.87
N ARG A 654 -6.03 18.64 3.76
CA ARG A 654 -6.96 17.89 2.90
C ARG A 654 -6.32 16.62 2.33
N ALA A 655 -5.05 16.68 1.94
CA ALA A 655 -4.34 15.50 1.45
C ALA A 655 -4.18 14.43 2.55
N PHE A 656 -3.93 14.84 3.79
CA PHE A 656 -3.84 13.93 4.95
C PHE A 656 -5.19 13.32 5.32
N ALA A 657 -6.26 14.12 5.33
CA ALA A 657 -7.62 13.65 5.57
C ALA A 657 -8.11 12.70 4.45
N ALA A 658 -7.66 12.90 3.21
CA ALA A 658 -7.98 12.01 2.10
C ALA A 658 -7.34 10.62 2.28
N LEU A 659 -6.11 10.57 2.81
CA LEU A 659 -5.33 9.33 3.00
C LEU A 659 -5.68 8.56 4.26
N SER A 660 -5.90 9.25 5.38
CA SER A 660 -5.98 8.62 6.70
C SER A 660 -7.13 7.61 6.78
N GLY A 661 -6.80 6.34 7.00
CA GLY A 661 -7.76 5.22 7.00
C GLY A 661 -8.09 4.64 5.62
N PHE A 662 -7.52 5.21 4.57
CA PHE A 662 -7.69 4.80 3.17
C PHE A 662 -6.36 4.43 2.49
N GLU A 663 -5.26 4.27 3.25
CA GLU A 663 -3.91 3.98 2.72
C GLU A 663 -3.83 2.64 1.97
N ASN A 664 -4.77 1.73 2.23
CA ASN A 664 -4.89 0.43 1.56
C ASN A 664 -5.95 0.43 0.45
N TYR A 665 -6.57 1.57 0.15
CA TYR A 665 -7.60 1.74 -0.87
C TYR A 665 -7.21 2.88 -1.83
N PRO A 666 -6.21 2.67 -2.71
CA PRO A 666 -5.64 3.70 -3.57
C PRO A 666 -6.66 4.53 -4.36
N GLU A 667 -7.64 3.87 -4.98
CA GLU A 667 -8.72 4.56 -5.72
C GLU A 667 -9.52 5.48 -4.81
N GLN A 668 -9.98 4.99 -3.66
CA GLN A 668 -10.80 5.77 -2.73
C GLN A 668 -10.03 6.95 -2.15
N ALA A 669 -8.75 6.76 -1.78
CA ALA A 669 -7.91 7.84 -1.27
C ALA A 669 -7.71 8.93 -2.32
N LEU A 670 -7.39 8.56 -3.56
CA LEU A 670 -7.24 9.50 -4.67
C LEU A 670 -8.54 10.26 -4.97
N LEU A 671 -9.69 9.57 -5.02
CA LEU A 671 -10.98 10.22 -5.25
C LEU A 671 -11.36 11.17 -4.11
N ARG A 672 -11.10 10.81 -2.85
CA ARG A 672 -11.25 11.72 -1.69
C ARG A 672 -10.38 12.96 -1.83
N GLY A 673 -9.17 12.82 -2.36
CA GLY A 673 -8.22 13.91 -2.58
C GLY A 673 -8.58 14.87 -3.71
N VAL A 674 -9.60 14.57 -4.53
CA VAL A 674 -10.03 15.43 -5.66
C VAL A 674 -11.49 15.86 -5.60
N ASN A 675 -12.36 15.09 -4.91
CA ASN A 675 -13.78 15.41 -4.75
C ASN A 675 -14.04 16.33 -3.55
N HIS A 676 -13.41 17.50 -3.57
CA HIS A 676 -13.62 18.60 -2.63
C HIS A 676 -13.45 19.94 -3.35
N SER A 677 -13.85 21.03 -2.71
CA SER A 677 -13.69 22.39 -3.24
C SER A 677 -12.24 22.89 -3.21
N GLY A 678 -11.90 23.93 -3.97
CA GLY A 678 -10.56 24.55 -3.91
C GLY A 678 -9.51 23.81 -4.74
N ARG A 679 -8.25 23.73 -4.27
CA ARG A 679 -7.10 23.26 -5.07
C ARG A 679 -7.01 21.73 -5.22
N SER A 680 -8.07 21.11 -5.71
CA SER A 680 -8.24 19.66 -5.87
C SER A 680 -7.16 18.99 -6.71
N ALA A 681 -6.59 19.66 -7.72
CA ALA A 681 -5.48 19.07 -8.49
C ALA A 681 -4.21 18.92 -7.65
N LEU A 682 -3.90 19.91 -6.80
CA LEU A 682 -2.72 19.84 -5.96
C LEU A 682 -2.94 18.95 -4.73
N THR A 683 -4.13 18.97 -4.13
CA THR A 683 -4.47 18.01 -3.07
C THR A 683 -4.39 16.58 -3.61
N GLY A 684 -4.99 16.30 -4.77
CA GLY A 684 -4.89 15.02 -5.44
C GLY A 684 -3.44 14.61 -5.71
N ALA A 685 -2.60 15.53 -6.20
CA ALA A 685 -1.19 15.27 -6.43
C ALA A 685 -0.42 14.92 -5.15
N LEU A 686 -0.67 15.62 -4.03
CA LEU A 686 -0.01 15.31 -2.75
C LEU A 686 -0.51 13.99 -2.15
N THR A 687 -1.83 13.74 -2.21
CA THR A 687 -2.44 12.46 -1.83
C THR A 687 -1.83 11.33 -2.63
N GLY A 688 -1.75 11.47 -3.96
CA GLY A 688 -1.16 10.49 -4.84
C GLY A 688 0.34 10.28 -4.60
N ALA A 689 1.10 11.33 -4.28
CA ALA A 689 2.52 11.22 -3.97
C ALA A 689 2.78 10.40 -2.71
N LEU A 690 2.05 10.67 -1.63
CA LEU A 690 2.20 9.93 -0.36
C LEU A 690 1.68 8.49 -0.49
N LEU A 691 0.57 8.28 -1.19
CA LEU A 691 0.05 6.96 -1.49
C LEU A 691 1.03 6.16 -2.36
N GLY A 692 1.56 6.78 -3.41
CA GLY A 692 2.55 6.18 -4.30
C GLY A 692 3.87 5.88 -3.60
N ALA A 693 4.31 6.73 -2.67
CA ALA A 693 5.45 6.45 -1.79
C ALA A 693 5.24 5.15 -1.01
N ARG A 694 4.01 4.84 -0.62
CA ARG A 694 3.68 3.63 0.12
C ARG A 694 3.56 2.39 -0.76
N VAL A 695 2.80 2.46 -1.85
CA VAL A 695 2.39 1.28 -2.63
C VAL A 695 3.20 1.06 -3.91
N GLY A 696 4.07 2.00 -4.27
CA GLY A 696 4.81 1.98 -5.52
C GLY A 696 3.91 2.13 -6.75
N ILE A 697 4.50 2.13 -7.95
CA ILE A 697 3.74 2.24 -9.20
C ILE A 697 2.77 1.06 -9.36
N ALA A 698 3.22 -0.16 -9.04
CA ALA A 698 2.43 -1.38 -9.20
C ALA A 698 1.23 -1.48 -8.24
N GLY A 699 1.22 -0.74 -7.13
CA GLY A 699 0.10 -0.69 -6.21
C GLY A 699 -0.91 0.45 -6.46
N LEU A 700 -0.62 1.36 -7.41
CA LEU A 700 -1.57 2.38 -7.83
C LEU A 700 -2.63 1.78 -8.78
N PRO A 701 -3.81 2.43 -8.97
CA PRO A 701 -4.89 1.87 -9.79
C PRO A 701 -4.46 1.66 -11.25
N ALA A 702 -4.28 0.38 -11.64
CA ALA A 702 -3.73 0.03 -12.96
C ALA A 702 -4.51 0.67 -14.13
N PRO A 703 -5.86 0.65 -14.18
CA PRO A 703 -6.59 1.27 -15.29
C PRO A 703 -6.33 2.76 -15.46
N TRP A 704 -5.98 3.47 -14.38
CA TRP A 704 -5.71 4.91 -14.42
C TRP A 704 -4.26 5.20 -14.74
N ILE A 705 -3.35 4.41 -14.17
CA ILE A 705 -1.92 4.50 -14.41
C ILE A 705 -1.55 4.14 -15.85
N ASP A 706 -2.26 3.20 -16.49
CA ASP A 706 -2.03 2.85 -17.90
C ASP A 706 -2.47 3.96 -18.88
N GLN A 707 -3.35 4.87 -18.44
CA GLN A 707 -3.76 6.05 -19.19
C GLN A 707 -2.88 7.29 -18.90
N LEU A 708 -2.02 7.21 -17.89
CA LEU A 708 -1.21 8.34 -17.44
C LEU A 708 -0.16 8.71 -18.48
N GLU A 709 -0.28 9.93 -19.00
CA GLU A 709 0.67 10.51 -19.94
C GLU A 709 2.07 10.59 -19.31
N LEU A 710 3.08 10.24 -20.10
CA LEU A 710 4.50 10.32 -19.70
C LEU A 710 4.86 9.52 -18.44
N ARG A 711 4.05 8.53 -18.00
CA ARG A 711 4.34 7.65 -16.85
C ARG A 711 5.79 7.15 -16.84
N HIS A 712 6.28 6.63 -17.97
CA HIS A 712 7.63 6.07 -18.05
C HIS A 712 8.73 7.13 -18.04
N LEU A 713 8.46 8.37 -18.50
CA LEU A 713 9.39 9.48 -18.39
C LEU A 713 9.51 9.92 -16.93
N ILE A 714 8.38 9.99 -16.23
CA ILE A 714 8.29 10.33 -14.81
C ILE A 714 9.08 9.29 -13.99
N GLU A 715 8.84 8.00 -14.25
CA GLU A 715 9.59 6.88 -13.65
C GLU A 715 11.10 6.99 -13.95
N GLN A 716 11.47 7.30 -15.19
CA GLN A 716 12.88 7.44 -15.59
C GLN A 716 13.56 8.60 -14.85
N LEU A 717 12.93 9.78 -14.77
CA LEU A 717 13.53 10.93 -14.08
C LEU A 717 13.62 10.69 -12.56
N ALA A 718 12.61 10.07 -11.95
CA ALA A 718 12.65 9.69 -10.54
C ALA A 718 13.78 8.68 -10.26
N THR A 719 13.97 7.72 -11.17
CA THR A 719 15.07 6.74 -11.11
C THR A 719 16.43 7.43 -11.28
N ASP A 720 16.55 8.35 -12.23
CA ASP A 720 17.77 9.13 -12.48
C ASP A 720 18.15 9.96 -11.24
N ALA A 721 17.15 10.58 -10.59
CA ALA A 721 17.37 11.35 -9.37
C ALA A 721 17.86 10.49 -8.21
N LEU A 722 17.21 9.35 -7.96
CA LEU A 722 17.65 8.43 -6.93
C LEU A 722 19.05 7.88 -7.23
N TRP A 723 19.32 7.49 -8.48
CA TRP A 723 20.62 6.97 -8.89
C TRP A 723 21.73 8.02 -8.80
N HIS A 724 21.44 9.31 -9.00
CA HIS A 724 22.41 10.39 -8.83
C HIS A 724 22.92 10.50 -7.39
N PHE A 725 22.00 10.40 -6.42
CA PHE A 725 22.29 10.51 -5.00
C PHE A 725 22.55 9.16 -4.32
N ASP A 726 22.51 8.05 -5.05
CA ASP A 726 22.91 6.75 -4.50
C ASP A 726 24.43 6.70 -4.20
N ARG A 727 24.83 5.72 -3.39
CA ARG A 727 26.24 5.47 -3.06
C ARG A 727 27.06 5.19 -4.33
N ARG A 728 26.53 4.35 -5.22
CA ARG A 728 27.09 4.08 -6.56
C ARG A 728 26.45 4.99 -7.60
N SER A 729 26.77 6.28 -7.52
CA SER A 729 26.07 7.29 -8.31
C SER A 729 26.19 7.08 -9.83
N ALA A 730 25.15 7.45 -10.56
CA ALA A 730 25.15 7.45 -12.03
C ALA A 730 26.30 8.28 -12.62
N LEU A 731 26.65 9.40 -11.99
CA LEU A 731 27.74 10.27 -12.41
C LEU A 731 29.10 9.53 -12.38
N GLN A 732 29.37 8.75 -11.33
CA GLN A 732 30.60 7.95 -11.23
C GLN A 732 30.64 6.81 -12.25
N GLN A 733 29.49 6.18 -12.54
CA GLN A 733 29.41 5.02 -13.43
C GLN A 733 29.43 5.42 -14.92
N LEU A 734 28.77 6.52 -15.29
CA LEU A 734 28.54 6.91 -16.68
C LEU A 734 29.39 8.12 -17.12
N GLY A 735 29.97 8.87 -16.18
CA GLY A 735 30.88 9.99 -16.47
C GLY A 735 30.30 11.01 -17.45
N ALA A 736 30.98 11.18 -18.59
CA ALA A 736 30.60 12.17 -19.61
C ALA A 736 29.18 11.97 -20.17
N THR A 737 28.70 10.73 -20.27
CA THR A 737 27.33 10.44 -20.73
C THR A 737 26.28 11.01 -19.77
N TRP A 738 26.55 10.94 -18.45
CA TRP A 738 25.68 11.54 -17.43
C TRP A 738 25.74 13.07 -17.49
N SER A 739 26.94 13.65 -17.62
CA SER A 739 27.11 15.09 -17.73
C SER A 739 26.49 15.68 -19.00
N GLN A 740 26.42 14.91 -20.10
CA GLN A 740 25.68 15.31 -21.30
C GLN A 740 24.17 15.31 -21.04
N ARG A 741 23.67 14.32 -20.28
CA ARG A 741 22.26 14.20 -19.92
C ARG A 741 21.81 15.32 -18.98
N TYR A 742 22.62 15.61 -17.95
CA TYR A 742 22.39 16.64 -16.95
C TYR A 742 23.56 17.64 -16.89
N PRO A 743 23.67 18.58 -17.85
CA PRO A 743 24.76 19.55 -17.86
C PRO A 743 24.76 20.46 -16.63
N ARG A 744 25.95 20.73 -16.10
CA ARG A 744 26.21 21.72 -15.04
C ARG A 744 26.16 23.13 -15.63
N HIS A 745 25.66 24.09 -14.85
CA HIS A 745 25.61 25.52 -15.18
C HIS A 745 26.65 26.30 -14.40
#